data_AF-A0A370X563-F1
#
_entry.id   AF-A0A370X563-F1
#
_cell.length_a   1.000
_cell.length_b   1.000
_cell.length_c   1.000
_cell.angle_alpha   90.00
_cell.angle_beta   90.00
_cell.angle_gamma   90.00
#
_symmetry.space_group_name_H-M   'P 1'
#
loop_
_entity.id
_entity.type
_entity.pdbx_description
1 polymer ?
#
loop_
_entity_poly.entity_id
_entity_poly.type
_entity_poly.pdbx_seq_one_letter_code
_entity_poly.pdbx_strand_id
1 'polypeptide(L)'
;MVAHAQDACTTNFTHTGDATSGLTYATSRTVPGLAPRDALAQYKQIAQEQGLKIGRESYGSNGGELTVSHLASVNARGFDVHLQADATGKVSIAATLPPGMMAKADALRDNLCTTLNKLQAGVSASDVADRGARPLVYTPSPQESTDICMANFIGSDTSDEGETFSTWSLGSAIDIPSAIEHLKGLTSVMKIMHLSTGAIHGKKATLTIALDNAAGVLDGGFSIGGPDLRGFTIRLDLDAALDAISFSVHTNKEQQGINRDRMRRLACTLVAIAANGVLPPEEKKPSYFRNPFKNPQKAAQEQMDKGVQLMTQAKRSLYQRAIQAGKAIAFLPMLNVDAKYAQALPSDLTPGGTMHQPFRFDETATLVWRSTGDANNIVNVGDQYSLFREGLFGYIQSEDARKTTYGIYIIDPGRYDLVGVTYDLVHSTLPALSSKHWTTAPKLGMATFAMTNDVEYSSHQQWFNAQYQNVQVYDGSSCAIEETSGSVIGCAQWENSYHNETHVSDPGGWRSVVDKGYAGGLAASIKFTKPFAHFDVTPGAIIVTDGFTAIPDSVAYDSDACHQAGDNLIDCNIKSVKLFRIPGSPSELHIFPEAAVKFPEVADFTTKATYQPMTVNATKLEETPGTYEADWAAPYSLSAH
;
A
#
# COMPACT_ATOMS: atom_id res chain seq x y z
N MET A 1 5.80 -7.77 -44.11
CA MET A 1 7.27 -7.73 -43.89
C MET A 1 7.68 -6.26 -43.83
N VAL A 2 7.96 -5.73 -42.64
CA VAL A 2 8.62 -4.42 -42.46
C VAL A 2 9.64 -4.60 -41.33
N ALA A 3 10.86 -4.96 -41.70
CA ALA A 3 12.02 -5.01 -40.82
C ALA A 3 13.06 -4.05 -41.42
N HIS A 4 13.04 -2.75 -41.05
CA HIS A 4 14.07 -1.80 -41.48
C HIS A 4 14.30 -0.58 -40.55
N ALA A 5 13.50 -0.34 -39.50
CA ALA A 5 13.67 0.87 -38.68
C ALA A 5 14.76 0.77 -37.60
N GLN A 6 15.03 -0.43 -37.07
CA GLN A 6 15.99 -0.63 -35.97
C GLN A 6 17.45 -0.58 -36.45
N ASP A 7 17.73 -0.95 -37.71
CA ASP A 7 19.09 -1.03 -38.25
C ASP A 7 19.72 0.33 -38.57
N ALA A 8 18.96 1.33 -39.04
CA ALA A 8 19.55 2.60 -39.49
C ALA A 8 20.10 3.43 -38.33
N CYS A 9 19.42 3.45 -37.18
CA CYS A 9 19.88 4.20 -36.00
C CYS A 9 21.10 3.55 -35.34
N THR A 10 21.11 2.22 -35.21
CA THR A 10 22.24 1.50 -34.63
C THR A 10 23.47 1.57 -35.53
N THR A 11 23.27 1.53 -36.86
CA THR A 11 24.34 1.68 -37.86
C THR A 11 24.97 3.07 -37.84
N ASN A 12 24.18 4.12 -37.62
CA ASN A 12 24.67 5.50 -37.59
C ASN A 12 25.22 5.93 -36.21
N PHE A 13 25.28 5.02 -35.24
CA PHE A 13 25.78 5.34 -33.92
C PHE A 13 27.30 5.52 -33.92
N THR A 14 27.74 6.60 -33.30
CA THR A 14 29.15 6.96 -33.14
C THR A 14 29.41 7.34 -31.69
N HIS A 15 30.64 7.11 -31.25
CA HIS A 15 31.12 7.54 -29.94
C HIS A 15 32.54 8.09 -30.11
N THR A 16 32.76 9.30 -29.60
CA THR A 16 34.00 10.05 -29.76
C THR A 16 34.40 10.74 -28.45
N GLY A 17 35.70 10.99 -28.28
CA GLY A 17 36.27 11.60 -27.06
C GLY A 17 36.85 10.55 -26.11
N ASP A 18 37.36 11.02 -24.97
CA ASP A 18 37.90 10.18 -23.91
C ASP A 18 37.44 10.63 -22.51
N ALA A 19 37.70 9.80 -21.50
CA ALA A 19 37.25 10.06 -20.13
C ALA A 19 37.84 11.35 -19.51
N THR A 20 38.90 11.92 -20.09
CA THR A 20 39.55 13.14 -19.60
C THR A 20 39.07 14.40 -20.30
N SER A 21 38.66 14.32 -21.58
CA SER A 21 38.10 15.43 -22.34
C SER A 21 36.57 15.49 -22.36
N GLY A 22 35.91 14.41 -21.94
CA GLY A 22 34.46 14.20 -22.08
C GLY A 22 34.13 13.26 -23.25
N LEU A 23 33.01 12.54 -23.11
CA LEU A 23 32.56 11.53 -24.06
C LEU A 23 31.31 12.01 -24.79
N THR A 24 31.31 11.96 -26.11
CA THR A 24 30.13 12.30 -26.93
C THR A 24 29.61 11.06 -27.63
N TYR A 25 28.32 10.80 -27.50
CA TYR A 25 27.61 9.70 -28.15
C TYR A 25 26.57 10.29 -29.08
N ALA A 26 26.61 9.95 -30.36
CA ALA A 26 25.70 10.52 -31.34
C ALA A 26 25.14 9.45 -32.27
N THR A 27 23.89 9.63 -32.69
CA THR A 27 23.26 8.82 -33.73
C THR A 27 22.27 9.66 -34.54
N SER A 28 21.86 9.16 -35.69
CA SER A 28 20.84 9.81 -36.51
C SER A 28 19.99 8.81 -37.27
N ARG A 29 18.79 9.24 -37.64
CA ARG A 29 17.91 8.51 -38.56
C ARG A 29 17.10 9.49 -39.41
N THR A 30 16.61 9.00 -40.54
CA THR A 30 15.71 9.78 -41.42
C THR A 30 14.28 9.29 -41.24
N VAL A 31 13.38 10.23 -40.97
CA VAL A 31 11.93 10.01 -40.88
C VAL A 31 11.28 10.81 -42.02
N PRO A 32 10.94 10.18 -43.15
CA PRO A 32 10.36 10.88 -44.30
C PRO A 32 9.09 11.64 -43.93
N GLY A 33 9.02 12.92 -44.29
CA GLY A 33 7.85 13.77 -44.03
C GLY A 33 7.77 14.37 -42.62
N LEU A 34 8.80 14.20 -41.78
CA LEU A 34 8.88 14.85 -40.47
C LEU A 34 9.45 16.27 -40.62
N ALA A 35 8.64 17.30 -40.35
CA ALA A 35 9.13 18.68 -40.37
C ALA A 35 9.99 18.99 -39.13
N PRO A 36 11.02 19.86 -39.24
CA PRO A 36 11.88 20.21 -38.10
C PRO A 36 11.11 20.71 -36.86
N ARG A 37 10.10 21.56 -37.04
CA ARG A 37 9.27 22.07 -35.94
C ARG A 37 8.51 20.96 -35.22
N ASP A 38 8.01 19.99 -35.96
CA ASP A 38 7.26 18.86 -35.41
C ASP A 38 8.20 17.90 -34.67
N ALA A 39 9.40 17.64 -35.21
CA ALA A 39 10.42 16.82 -34.56
C ALA A 39 10.85 17.41 -33.21
N LEU A 40 11.09 18.72 -33.16
CA LEU A 40 11.49 19.43 -31.95
C LEU A 40 10.35 19.47 -30.92
N ALA A 41 9.10 19.68 -31.35
CA ALA A 41 7.94 19.66 -30.47
C ALA A 41 7.73 18.26 -29.84
N GLN A 42 7.78 17.20 -30.65
CA GLN A 42 7.67 15.82 -30.16
C GLN A 42 8.82 15.47 -29.20
N TYR A 43 10.05 15.90 -29.49
CA TYR A 43 11.18 15.64 -28.62
C TYR A 43 11.11 16.42 -27.29
N LYS A 44 10.63 17.67 -27.29
CA LYS A 44 10.36 18.41 -26.04
C LYS A 44 9.40 17.65 -25.13
N GLN A 45 8.34 17.08 -25.70
CA GLN A 45 7.39 16.28 -24.95
C GLN A 45 8.05 15.03 -24.35
N ILE A 46 8.82 14.28 -25.15
CA ILE A 46 9.56 13.10 -24.68
C ILE A 46 10.54 13.47 -23.55
N ALA A 47 11.23 14.61 -23.69
CA ALA A 47 12.17 15.09 -22.69
C ALA A 47 11.46 15.50 -21.38
N GLN A 48 10.28 16.11 -21.46
CA GLN A 48 9.46 16.43 -20.28
C GLN A 48 8.96 15.16 -19.57
N GLU A 49 8.50 14.15 -20.32
CA GLU A 49 8.10 12.84 -19.78
C GLU A 49 9.24 12.15 -19.03
N GLN A 50 10.48 12.37 -19.49
CA GLN A 50 11.70 11.83 -18.88
C GLN A 50 12.25 12.73 -17.73
N GLY A 51 11.55 13.80 -17.37
CA GLY A 51 11.97 14.73 -16.30
C GLY A 51 13.21 15.56 -16.66
N LEU A 52 13.50 15.75 -17.95
CA LEU A 52 14.63 16.54 -18.41
C LEU A 52 14.29 18.03 -18.42
N LYS A 53 15.30 18.86 -18.14
CA LYS A 53 15.14 20.30 -18.26
C LYS A 53 15.21 20.71 -19.72
N ILE A 54 14.16 21.35 -20.23
CA ILE A 54 14.16 21.91 -21.58
C ILE A 54 15.07 23.14 -21.60
N GLY A 55 16.07 23.10 -22.48
CA GLY A 55 17.04 24.16 -22.69
C GLY A 55 16.70 25.03 -23.90
N ARG A 56 17.74 25.46 -24.62
CA ARG A 56 17.61 26.38 -25.75
C ARG A 56 17.04 25.68 -26.98
N GLU A 57 16.09 26.32 -27.63
CA GLU A 57 15.58 25.96 -28.95
C GLU A 57 15.98 27.04 -29.96
N SER A 58 16.34 26.62 -31.18
CA SER A 58 16.63 27.53 -32.29
C SER A 58 16.11 26.96 -33.61
N TYR A 59 15.77 27.85 -34.54
CA TYR A 59 15.38 27.50 -35.91
C TYR A 59 16.26 28.27 -36.89
N GLY A 60 16.92 27.56 -37.80
CA GLY A 60 17.71 28.11 -38.90
C GLY A 60 17.02 27.90 -40.26
N SER A 61 17.66 28.35 -41.34
CA SER A 61 17.12 28.20 -42.71
C SER A 61 17.00 26.74 -43.17
N ASN A 62 17.76 25.83 -42.56
CA ASN A 62 17.87 24.44 -43.00
C ASN A 62 17.36 23.41 -41.96
N GLY A 63 16.85 23.85 -40.80
CA GLY A 63 16.48 22.94 -39.71
C GLY A 63 16.22 23.64 -38.37
N GLY A 64 16.08 22.84 -37.32
CA GLY A 64 15.95 23.30 -35.94
C GLY A 64 16.82 22.49 -34.98
N GLU A 65 17.19 23.12 -33.87
CA GLU A 65 17.98 22.50 -32.81
C GLU A 65 17.30 22.67 -31.45
N LEU A 66 17.43 21.65 -30.59
CA LEU A 66 17.00 21.68 -29.20
C LEU A 66 18.07 21.11 -28.29
N THR A 67 18.39 21.84 -27.23
CA THR A 67 19.18 21.32 -26.12
C THR A 67 18.25 20.97 -24.96
N VAL A 68 18.42 19.79 -24.37
CA VAL A 68 17.79 19.39 -23.10
C VAL A 68 18.87 18.90 -22.13
N SER A 69 18.67 19.11 -20.84
CA SER A 69 19.68 18.78 -19.82
C SER A 69 19.15 17.73 -18.85
N HIS A 70 19.95 16.69 -18.64
CA HIS A 70 19.81 15.84 -17.46
C HIS A 70 20.27 16.62 -16.23
N LEU A 71 19.41 16.74 -15.23
CA LEU A 71 19.76 17.37 -13.95
C LEU A 71 20.73 16.47 -13.18
N ALA A 72 21.58 17.10 -12.37
CA ALA A 72 22.43 16.37 -11.44
C ALA A 72 21.56 15.61 -10.43
N SER A 73 21.91 14.37 -10.14
CA SER A 73 21.34 13.55 -9.07
C SER A 73 22.40 13.30 -8.00
N VAL A 74 21.99 12.69 -6.88
CA VAL A 74 22.89 12.36 -5.75
C VAL A 74 24.12 11.56 -6.20
N ASN A 75 23.98 10.74 -7.26
CA ASN A 75 25.02 9.82 -7.72
C ASN A 75 25.54 10.09 -9.14
N ALA A 76 25.05 11.13 -9.83
CA ALA A 76 25.47 11.43 -11.20
C ALA A 76 25.42 12.93 -11.51
N ARG A 77 26.46 13.44 -12.16
CA ARG A 77 26.49 14.83 -12.65
C ARG A 77 25.53 14.99 -13.84
N GLY A 78 24.98 16.18 -13.97
CA GLY A 78 24.14 16.55 -15.12
C GLY A 78 24.95 16.64 -16.42
N PHE A 79 24.27 16.46 -17.54
CA PHE A 79 24.86 16.54 -18.88
C PHE A 79 23.80 16.92 -19.92
N ASP A 80 24.26 17.46 -21.05
CA ASP A 80 23.38 17.95 -22.12
C ASP A 80 23.17 16.91 -23.22
N VAL A 81 21.96 16.94 -23.77
CA VAL A 81 21.55 16.20 -24.96
C VAL A 81 21.07 17.20 -26.01
N HIS A 82 21.67 17.12 -27.19
CA HIS A 82 21.39 17.98 -28.32
C HIS A 82 20.65 17.19 -29.40
N LEU A 83 19.50 17.69 -29.81
CA LEU A 83 18.74 17.18 -30.95
C LEU A 83 18.80 18.20 -32.09
N GLN A 84 19.07 17.73 -33.30
CA GLN A 84 18.95 18.53 -34.52
C GLN A 84 18.01 17.82 -35.51
N ALA A 85 17.16 18.58 -36.18
CA ALA A 85 16.28 18.08 -37.23
C ALA A 85 16.40 18.98 -38.47
N ASP A 86 16.57 18.39 -39.64
CA ASP A 86 16.68 19.11 -40.91
C ASP A 86 15.43 19.00 -41.80
N ALA A 87 15.37 19.83 -42.84
CA ALA A 87 14.24 19.87 -43.77
C ALA A 87 14.05 18.57 -44.60
N THR A 88 15.02 17.66 -44.59
CA THR A 88 14.92 16.35 -45.27
C THR A 88 14.26 15.28 -44.40
N GLY A 89 13.95 15.62 -43.13
CA GLY A 89 13.43 14.70 -42.13
C GLY A 89 14.52 13.89 -41.45
N LYS A 90 15.80 14.26 -41.61
CA LYS A 90 16.90 13.65 -40.84
C LYS A 90 16.92 14.26 -39.45
N VAL A 91 16.93 13.41 -38.43
CA VAL A 91 17.03 13.79 -37.03
C VAL A 91 18.28 13.15 -36.43
N SER A 92 19.14 13.97 -35.85
CA SER A 92 20.30 13.54 -35.07
C SER A 92 20.11 13.86 -33.59
N ILE A 93 20.65 13.00 -32.74
CA ILE A 93 20.69 13.19 -31.30
C ILE A 93 22.12 12.92 -30.82
N ALA A 94 22.62 13.79 -29.94
CA ALA A 94 23.96 13.66 -29.36
C ALA A 94 23.90 13.92 -27.85
N ALA A 95 24.47 13.03 -27.05
CA ALA A 95 24.65 13.19 -25.61
C ALA A 95 26.13 13.42 -25.30
N THR A 96 26.44 14.51 -24.60
CA THR A 96 27.82 14.90 -24.26
C THR A 96 28.04 14.79 -22.77
N LEU A 97 28.76 13.76 -22.34
CA LEU A 97 29.10 13.51 -20.95
C LEU A 97 30.34 14.33 -20.53
N PRO A 98 30.32 14.99 -19.35
CA PRO A 98 31.44 15.77 -18.86
C PRO A 98 32.66 14.89 -18.50
N PRO A 99 33.88 15.46 -18.48
CA PRO A 99 35.11 14.78 -18.06
C PRO A 99 34.96 14.00 -16.76
N GLY A 100 35.36 12.73 -16.74
CA GLY A 100 35.27 11.80 -15.61
C GLY A 100 33.92 11.06 -15.48
N MET A 101 32.96 11.30 -16.38
CA MET A 101 31.71 10.54 -16.44
C MET A 101 31.80 9.46 -17.53
N MET A 102 31.40 8.23 -17.20
CA MET A 102 31.45 7.09 -18.12
C MET A 102 30.08 6.46 -18.28
N ALA A 103 29.76 6.06 -19.52
CA ALA A 103 28.59 5.26 -19.83
C ALA A 103 28.96 4.11 -20.76
N LYS A 104 28.20 3.01 -20.69
CA LYS A 104 28.34 1.91 -21.65
C LYS A 104 27.78 2.36 -23.00
N ALA A 105 28.59 2.23 -24.05
CA ALA A 105 28.20 2.64 -25.40
C ALA A 105 26.90 1.96 -25.87
N ASP A 106 26.71 0.67 -25.57
CA ASP A 106 25.48 -0.05 -25.92
C ASP A 106 24.24 0.53 -25.21
N ALA A 107 24.35 0.86 -23.92
CA ALA A 107 23.23 1.41 -23.16
C ALA A 107 22.81 2.80 -23.66
N LEU A 108 23.78 3.64 -24.03
CA LEU A 108 23.48 4.94 -24.65
C LEU A 108 22.98 4.82 -26.08
N ARG A 109 23.54 3.89 -26.88
CA ARG A 109 23.01 3.60 -28.21
C ARG A 109 21.54 3.21 -28.13
N ASP A 110 21.19 2.28 -27.25
CA ASP A 110 19.84 1.77 -27.13
C ASP A 110 18.87 2.86 -26.64
N ASN A 111 19.30 3.71 -25.71
CA ASN A 111 18.51 4.85 -25.23
C ASN A 111 18.29 5.90 -26.34
N LEU A 112 19.36 6.36 -27.00
CA LEU A 112 19.29 7.37 -28.06
C LEU A 112 18.45 6.86 -29.25
N CYS A 113 18.60 5.59 -29.61
CA CYS A 113 17.79 4.99 -30.67
C CYS A 113 16.34 4.78 -30.29
N THR A 114 16.05 4.38 -29.05
CA THR A 114 14.66 4.31 -28.55
C THR A 114 14.00 5.68 -28.59
N THR A 115 14.73 6.72 -28.17
CA THR A 115 14.26 8.10 -28.19
C THR A 115 13.98 8.59 -29.61
N LEU A 116 14.94 8.40 -30.53
CA LEU A 116 14.70 8.75 -31.93
C LEU A 116 13.49 7.99 -32.48
N ASN A 117 13.34 6.70 -32.14
CA ASN A 117 12.26 5.82 -32.63
C ASN A 117 10.84 6.26 -32.29
N LYS A 118 10.66 7.08 -31.26
CA LYS A 118 9.37 7.66 -30.89
C LYS A 118 8.91 8.79 -31.81
N LEU A 119 9.82 9.40 -32.59
CA LEU A 119 9.48 10.49 -33.49
C LEU A 119 8.72 9.98 -34.73
N GLN A 120 7.60 10.60 -35.06
CA GLN A 120 6.71 10.15 -36.15
C GLN A 120 6.35 11.30 -37.10
N ALA A 121 6.34 11.02 -38.40
CA ALA A 121 5.81 11.93 -39.40
C ALA A 121 4.28 12.06 -39.28
N GLY A 122 3.73 13.23 -39.62
CA GLY A 122 2.28 13.48 -39.59
C GLY A 122 1.71 13.85 -38.22
N VAL A 123 2.53 13.94 -37.17
CA VAL A 123 2.16 14.50 -35.86
C VAL A 123 2.64 15.94 -35.81
N SER A 124 1.73 16.91 -35.91
CA SER A 124 2.07 18.34 -36.02
C SER A 124 2.41 18.95 -34.66
N ALA A 125 3.18 20.04 -34.66
CA ALA A 125 3.46 20.81 -33.44
C ALA A 125 2.18 21.34 -32.76
N SER A 126 1.10 21.58 -33.52
CA SER A 126 -0.23 21.88 -32.98
C SER A 126 -0.88 20.68 -32.29
N ASP A 127 -0.75 19.46 -32.82
CA ASP A 127 -1.25 18.24 -32.15
C ASP A 127 -0.47 17.96 -30.86
N VAL A 128 0.83 18.28 -30.86
CA VAL A 128 1.68 18.23 -29.66
C VAL A 128 1.32 19.33 -28.67
N ALA A 129 0.94 20.53 -29.12
CA ALA A 129 0.49 21.61 -28.24
C ALA A 129 -0.88 21.33 -27.60
N ASP A 130 -1.80 20.70 -28.34
CA ASP A 130 -3.10 20.26 -27.84
C ASP A 130 -2.95 19.07 -26.86
N ARG A 131 -1.99 18.18 -27.10
CA ARG A 131 -1.52 17.18 -26.11
C ARG A 131 -0.73 17.83 -24.96
N GLY A 132 -0.07 18.96 -25.18
CA GLY A 132 0.62 19.73 -24.16
C GLY A 132 -0.34 20.36 -23.13
N ALA A 133 -1.62 20.53 -23.49
CA ALA A 133 -2.67 20.96 -22.58
C ALA A 133 -3.24 19.82 -21.71
N ARG A 134 -2.97 18.54 -22.03
CA ARG A 134 -3.39 17.37 -21.24
C ARG A 134 -2.23 16.39 -21.11
N PRO A 135 -1.57 16.27 -19.93
CA PRO A 135 -0.49 15.31 -19.74
C PRO A 135 -0.91 13.93 -20.23
N LEU A 136 -0.11 13.30 -21.10
CA LEU A 136 -0.30 11.90 -21.45
C LEU A 136 -0.26 11.09 -20.14
N VAL A 137 -1.39 10.48 -19.81
CA VAL A 137 -1.50 9.61 -18.64
C VAL A 137 -0.65 8.38 -18.92
N TYR A 138 0.29 8.08 -18.01
CA TYR A 138 1.02 6.83 -18.04
C TYR A 138 0.05 5.64 -17.99
N THR A 139 0.16 4.75 -18.97
CA THR A 139 -0.63 3.52 -19.06
C THR A 139 0.34 2.35 -18.97
N PRO A 140 0.40 1.62 -17.84
CA PRO A 140 1.32 0.52 -17.69
C PRO A 140 0.89 -0.66 -18.57
N SER A 141 1.87 -1.41 -19.08
CA SER A 141 1.64 -2.76 -19.59
C SER A 141 1.17 -3.71 -18.48
N PRO A 142 0.60 -4.88 -18.81
CA PRO A 142 0.22 -5.88 -17.79
C PRO A 142 1.37 -6.29 -16.87
N GLN A 143 2.60 -6.34 -17.39
CA GLN A 143 3.78 -6.61 -16.58
C GLN A 143 4.10 -5.46 -15.63
N GLU A 144 4.15 -4.23 -16.15
CA GLU A 144 4.41 -3.05 -15.31
C GLU A 144 3.32 -2.88 -14.24
N SER A 145 2.06 -3.20 -14.55
CA SER A 145 0.96 -3.23 -13.57
C SER A 145 1.25 -4.24 -12.44
N THR A 146 1.75 -5.42 -12.78
CA THR A 146 2.16 -6.41 -11.76
C THR A 146 3.36 -5.88 -10.96
N ASP A 147 4.36 -5.30 -11.61
CA ASP A 147 5.55 -4.75 -10.95
C ASP A 147 5.20 -3.59 -10.00
N ILE A 148 4.25 -2.73 -10.38
CA ILE A 148 3.69 -1.67 -9.54
C ILE A 148 3.03 -2.29 -8.31
N CYS A 149 2.18 -3.31 -8.49
CA CYS A 149 1.54 -4.01 -7.37
C CYS A 149 2.57 -4.59 -6.40
N MET A 150 3.61 -5.26 -6.92
CA MET A 150 4.65 -5.89 -6.11
C MET A 150 5.48 -4.86 -5.33
N ALA A 151 5.69 -3.68 -5.91
CA ALA A 151 6.42 -2.58 -5.28
C ALA A 151 5.57 -1.80 -4.27
N ASN A 152 4.24 -1.71 -4.48
CA ASN A 152 3.28 -1.05 -3.59
C ASN A 152 2.83 -1.91 -2.42
N PHE A 153 3.28 -3.17 -2.35
CA PHE A 153 2.83 -4.08 -1.31
C PHE A 153 3.35 -3.67 0.06
N ILE A 154 2.42 -3.35 0.96
CA ILE A 154 2.67 -2.97 2.34
C ILE A 154 2.07 -4.05 3.23
N GLY A 155 2.81 -4.40 4.29
CA GLY A 155 2.30 -5.18 5.41
C GLY A 155 2.58 -4.41 6.70
N SER A 156 1.57 -4.25 7.55
CA SER A 156 1.76 -3.78 8.93
C SER A 156 1.93 -4.99 9.83
N ASP A 157 3.08 -5.10 10.50
CA ASP A 157 3.31 -6.13 11.52
C ASP A 157 2.60 -5.71 12.80
N THR A 158 1.48 -6.35 13.15
CA THR A 158 0.79 -6.12 14.43
C THR A 158 0.49 -7.46 15.09
N SER A 159 1.08 -7.72 16.26
CA SER A 159 1.07 -9.03 16.92
C SER A 159 -0.25 -9.40 17.61
N ASP A 160 -1.17 -8.46 17.76
CA ASP A 160 -2.34 -8.62 18.65
C ASP A 160 -3.68 -8.60 17.89
N GLU A 161 -3.69 -8.15 16.62
CA GLU A 161 -4.91 -7.98 15.79
C GLU A 161 -4.91 -8.78 14.50
N GLY A 162 -3.80 -9.42 14.17
CA GLY A 162 -3.58 -9.95 12.83
C GLY A 162 -2.95 -8.88 11.95
N GLU A 163 -2.40 -9.33 10.83
CA GLU A 163 -1.61 -8.49 9.94
C GLU A 163 -2.52 -7.88 8.88
N THR A 164 -2.34 -6.59 8.62
CA THR A 164 -3.00 -5.92 7.50
C THR A 164 -2.04 -5.87 6.34
N PHE A 165 -2.50 -6.35 5.18
CA PHE A 165 -1.75 -6.25 3.94
C PHE A 165 -2.56 -5.47 2.92
N SER A 166 -1.88 -4.56 2.23
CA SER A 166 -2.50 -3.73 1.21
C SER A 166 -1.56 -3.58 0.02
N THR A 167 -2.15 -3.37 -1.16
CA THR A 167 -1.43 -2.92 -2.35
C THR A 167 -2.42 -2.31 -3.33
N TRP A 168 -1.91 -1.59 -4.31
CA TRP A 168 -2.70 -1.11 -5.43
C TRP A 168 -1.85 -1.06 -6.70
N SER A 169 -2.55 -1.06 -7.83
CA SER A 169 -1.92 -0.94 -9.13
C SER A 169 -2.80 -0.20 -10.12
N LEU A 170 -2.15 0.23 -11.21
CA LEU A 170 -2.78 0.81 -12.38
C LEU A 170 -2.92 -0.27 -13.46
N GLY A 171 -4.11 -0.36 -14.05
CA GLY A 171 -4.39 -1.09 -15.28
C GLY A 171 -4.29 -0.20 -16.51
N SER A 172 -4.49 -0.84 -17.67
CA SER A 172 -4.53 -0.17 -18.96
C SER A 172 -5.94 0.21 -19.43
N ALA A 173 -6.94 -0.57 -19.04
CA ALA A 173 -8.37 -0.36 -19.31
C ALA A 173 -9.18 -1.33 -18.43
N ILE A 174 -9.52 -0.92 -17.20
CA ILE A 174 -10.23 -1.81 -16.27
C ILE A 174 -11.72 -1.83 -16.61
N ASP A 175 -12.23 -3.03 -16.89
CA ASP A 175 -13.66 -3.29 -17.06
C ASP A 175 -14.19 -4.14 -15.90
N ILE A 176 -15.12 -3.58 -15.12
CA ILE A 176 -15.64 -4.21 -13.90
C ILE A 176 -16.35 -5.55 -14.19
N PRO A 177 -17.27 -5.65 -15.18
CA PRO A 177 -17.87 -6.92 -15.54
C PRO A 177 -16.85 -8.00 -15.91
N SER A 178 -15.86 -7.66 -16.74
CA SER A 178 -14.79 -8.59 -17.14
C SER A 178 -13.93 -8.99 -15.94
N ALA A 179 -13.58 -8.07 -15.04
CA ALA A 179 -12.83 -8.35 -13.83
C ALA A 179 -13.56 -9.37 -12.92
N ILE A 180 -14.87 -9.21 -12.76
CA ILE A 180 -15.71 -10.15 -12.00
C ILE A 180 -15.70 -11.55 -12.65
N GLU A 181 -15.85 -11.63 -13.97
CA GLU A 181 -15.83 -12.92 -14.69
C GLU A 181 -14.45 -13.59 -14.63
N HIS A 182 -13.35 -12.83 -14.75
CA HIS A 182 -12.00 -13.36 -14.59
C HIS A 182 -11.77 -13.91 -13.18
N LEU A 183 -12.23 -13.20 -12.14
CA LEU A 183 -12.10 -13.65 -10.75
C LEU A 183 -12.96 -14.87 -10.46
N LYS A 184 -14.19 -14.95 -10.98
CA LYS A 184 -15.02 -16.16 -10.90
C LYS A 184 -14.35 -17.35 -11.60
N GLY A 185 -13.73 -17.11 -12.75
CA GLY A 185 -12.93 -18.11 -13.45
C GLY A 185 -11.81 -18.65 -12.57
N LEU A 186 -11.06 -17.77 -11.90
CA LEU A 186 -10.00 -18.15 -10.97
C LEU A 186 -10.52 -18.96 -9.77
N THR A 187 -11.57 -18.49 -9.09
CA THR A 187 -12.10 -19.16 -7.90
C THR A 187 -12.71 -20.53 -8.23
N SER A 188 -13.19 -20.74 -9.46
CA SER A 188 -13.63 -22.06 -9.90
C SER A 188 -12.48 -23.08 -10.01
N VAL A 189 -11.26 -22.60 -10.27
CA VAL A 189 -10.03 -23.42 -10.36
C VAL A 189 -9.37 -23.55 -8.98
N MET A 190 -9.30 -22.46 -8.24
CA MET A 190 -8.73 -22.40 -6.88
C MET A 190 -9.81 -22.73 -5.85
N LYS A 191 -9.96 -24.03 -5.53
CA LYS A 191 -10.93 -24.55 -4.54
C LYS A 191 -10.76 -24.06 -3.10
N ILE A 192 -9.84 -23.13 -2.85
CA ILE A 192 -9.55 -22.55 -1.53
C ILE A 192 -10.10 -21.13 -1.41
N MET A 193 -10.71 -20.57 -2.46
CA MET A 193 -11.29 -19.22 -2.46
C MET A 193 -12.61 -19.19 -3.19
N HIS A 194 -13.52 -18.32 -2.75
CA HIS A 194 -14.74 -18.01 -3.47
C HIS A 194 -15.07 -16.51 -3.41
N LEU A 195 -15.69 -16.01 -4.48
CA LEU A 195 -16.23 -14.65 -4.49
C LEU A 195 -17.49 -14.63 -3.63
N SER A 196 -17.44 -13.95 -2.49
CA SER A 196 -18.51 -13.92 -1.48
C SER A 196 -19.56 -12.85 -1.81
N THR A 197 -19.12 -11.62 -2.04
CA THR A 197 -20.01 -10.50 -2.37
C THR A 197 -19.34 -9.54 -3.36
N GLY A 198 -20.15 -8.82 -4.12
CA GLY A 198 -19.70 -7.74 -5.00
C GLY A 198 -20.69 -6.59 -4.94
N ALA A 199 -20.19 -5.39 -4.63
CA ALA A 199 -20.96 -4.17 -4.59
C ALA A 199 -20.48 -3.30 -5.76
N ILE A 200 -21.37 -2.98 -6.70
CA ILE A 200 -21.04 -2.18 -7.90
C ILE A 200 -21.75 -0.84 -7.81
N HIS A 201 -21.01 0.25 -8.02
CA HIS A 201 -21.47 1.62 -7.88
C HIS A 201 -20.96 2.45 -9.07
N GLY A 202 -21.75 2.53 -10.15
CA GLY A 202 -21.33 3.23 -11.36
C GLY A 202 -20.05 2.62 -11.96
N LYS A 203 -18.94 3.39 -11.94
CA LYS A 203 -17.61 2.95 -12.41
C LYS A 203 -16.71 2.39 -11.29
N LYS A 204 -17.28 2.14 -10.12
CA LYS A 204 -16.59 1.57 -8.96
C LYS A 204 -17.14 0.18 -8.63
N ALA A 205 -16.30 -0.69 -8.10
CA ALA A 205 -16.74 -1.94 -7.50
C ALA A 205 -15.89 -2.30 -6.29
N THR A 206 -16.54 -2.81 -5.25
CA THR A 206 -15.90 -3.47 -4.10
C THR A 206 -16.25 -4.95 -4.18
N LEU A 207 -15.23 -5.80 -4.34
CA LEU A 207 -15.37 -7.24 -4.41
C LEU A 207 -14.77 -7.88 -3.17
N THR A 208 -15.50 -8.82 -2.59
CA THR A 208 -15.12 -9.54 -1.38
C THR A 208 -14.84 -10.99 -1.75
N ILE A 209 -13.60 -11.42 -1.59
CA ILE A 209 -13.15 -12.80 -1.83
C ILE A 209 -12.91 -13.44 -0.48
N ALA A 210 -13.63 -14.51 -0.17
CA ALA A 210 -13.34 -15.32 1.00
C ALA A 210 -12.26 -16.34 0.64
N LEU A 211 -11.17 -16.35 1.39
CA LEU A 211 -10.22 -17.44 1.42
C LEU A 211 -10.74 -18.44 2.46
N ASP A 212 -11.04 -19.67 2.04
CA ASP A 212 -11.61 -20.71 2.91
C ASP A 212 -10.55 -21.32 3.84
N ASN A 213 -9.28 -21.26 3.43
CA ASN A 213 -8.15 -21.84 4.17
C ASN A 213 -6.84 -21.06 3.92
N ALA A 214 -6.17 -20.64 4.99
CA ALA A 214 -4.94 -19.86 4.95
C ALA A 214 -3.65 -20.65 4.70
N ALA A 215 -3.69 -21.97 4.54
CA ALA A 215 -2.51 -22.82 4.35
C ALA A 215 -1.61 -22.38 3.18
N GLY A 216 -2.19 -21.78 2.14
CA GLY A 216 -1.43 -21.29 0.97
C GLY A 216 -0.53 -20.09 1.26
N VAL A 217 -0.77 -19.34 2.34
CA VAL A 217 -0.05 -18.10 2.67
C VAL A 217 0.76 -18.19 3.97
N LEU A 218 0.59 -19.23 4.77
CA LEU A 218 1.32 -19.41 6.04
C LEU A 218 2.71 -20.03 5.82
N ASP A 219 3.69 -19.58 6.61
CA ASP A 219 4.93 -20.32 6.78
C ASP A 219 4.68 -21.53 7.70
N GLY A 220 5.27 -22.68 7.37
CA GLY A 220 5.14 -23.91 8.15
C GLY A 220 5.89 -23.85 9.50
N GLY A 221 6.01 -22.67 10.10
CA GLY A 221 6.64 -22.43 11.37
C GLY A 221 5.91 -23.13 12.51
N PHE A 222 6.65 -23.47 13.56
CA PHE A 222 6.12 -24.13 14.74
C PHE A 222 5.26 -23.15 15.54
N SER A 223 3.96 -23.42 15.66
CA SER A 223 3.09 -22.81 16.67
C SER A 223 2.60 -23.87 17.65
N ILE A 224 2.49 -23.50 18.93
CA ILE A 224 1.93 -24.37 19.96
C ILE A 224 0.42 -24.47 19.68
N GLY A 225 -0.02 -25.58 19.07
CA GLY A 225 -1.40 -25.79 18.61
C GLY A 225 -1.59 -25.99 17.11
N GLY A 226 -0.52 -25.84 16.30
CA GLY A 226 -0.59 -25.89 14.83
C GLY A 226 -1.00 -24.55 14.21
N PRO A 227 -0.65 -24.29 12.94
CA PRO A 227 -0.92 -23.00 12.30
C PRO A 227 -2.44 -22.76 12.22
N ASP A 228 -2.90 -21.55 12.55
CA ASP A 228 -4.32 -21.19 12.39
C ASP A 228 -4.65 -21.12 10.89
N LEU A 229 -5.32 -22.16 10.38
CA LEU A 229 -5.68 -22.28 8.98
C LEU A 229 -7.03 -21.63 8.64
N ARG A 230 -7.68 -20.95 9.58
CA ARG A 230 -8.99 -20.33 9.34
C ARG A 230 -8.95 -19.40 8.13
N GLY A 231 -10.03 -19.42 7.38
CA GLY A 231 -10.23 -18.48 6.30
C GLY A 231 -10.26 -17.03 6.77
N PHE A 232 -10.00 -16.11 5.85
CA PHE A 232 -10.17 -14.68 6.05
C PHE A 232 -10.65 -14.02 4.76
N THR A 233 -11.09 -12.78 4.88
CA THR A 233 -11.71 -12.06 3.77
C THR A 233 -10.73 -11.08 3.14
N ILE A 234 -10.61 -11.19 1.83
CA ILE A 234 -9.86 -10.29 0.96
C ILE A 234 -10.84 -9.30 0.33
N ARG A 235 -10.45 -8.04 0.27
CA ARG A 235 -11.18 -6.98 -0.42
C ARG A 235 -10.40 -6.53 -1.65
N LEU A 236 -11.09 -6.41 -2.78
CA LEU A 236 -10.60 -5.77 -3.98
C LEU A 236 -11.48 -4.56 -4.30
N ASP A 237 -10.89 -3.38 -4.43
CA ASP A 237 -11.58 -2.18 -4.90
C ASP A 237 -11.13 -1.88 -6.32
N LEU A 238 -12.08 -1.62 -7.22
CA LEU A 238 -11.84 -1.30 -8.62
C LEU A 238 -12.46 0.05 -8.93
N ASP A 239 -11.69 0.93 -9.58
CA ASP A 239 -12.20 2.20 -10.11
C ASP A 239 -11.85 2.30 -11.59
N ALA A 240 -12.83 2.00 -12.45
CA ALA A 240 -12.68 2.05 -13.90
C ALA A 240 -12.51 3.47 -14.44
N ALA A 241 -12.80 4.52 -13.65
CA ALA A 241 -12.47 5.90 -14.06
C ALA A 241 -10.99 6.23 -13.83
N LEU A 242 -10.32 5.50 -12.94
CA LEU A 242 -8.89 5.62 -12.67
C LEU A 242 -8.06 4.56 -13.38
N ASP A 243 -8.72 3.59 -14.01
CA ASP A 243 -8.09 2.34 -14.44
C ASP A 243 -7.18 1.80 -13.34
N ALA A 244 -7.70 1.75 -12.10
CA ALA A 244 -6.94 1.36 -10.93
C ALA A 244 -7.66 0.26 -10.14
N ILE A 245 -6.87 -0.57 -9.46
CA ILE A 245 -7.34 -1.60 -8.55
C ILE A 245 -6.51 -1.62 -7.27
N SER A 246 -7.14 -1.84 -6.13
CA SER A 246 -6.46 -2.12 -4.86
C SER A 246 -6.88 -3.45 -4.27
N PHE A 247 -5.99 -3.99 -3.47
CA PHE A 247 -6.18 -5.17 -2.64
C PHE A 247 -5.97 -4.75 -1.19
N SER A 248 -6.84 -5.19 -0.30
CA SER A 248 -6.63 -5.12 1.14
C SER A 248 -7.10 -6.41 1.81
N VAL A 249 -6.38 -6.82 2.84
CA VAL A 249 -6.73 -7.96 3.68
C VAL A 249 -6.30 -7.66 5.11
N HIS A 250 -7.12 -8.10 6.06
CA HIS A 250 -6.82 -8.08 7.48
C HIS A 250 -6.97 -9.53 7.94
N THR A 251 -5.87 -10.13 8.38
CA THR A 251 -5.87 -11.55 8.78
C THR A 251 -6.49 -11.70 10.16
N ASN A 252 -6.82 -12.93 10.55
CA ASN A 252 -7.32 -13.16 11.90
C ASN A 252 -6.21 -12.89 12.94
N LYS A 253 -6.60 -12.44 14.15
CA LYS A 253 -5.68 -12.13 15.27
C LYS A 253 -4.71 -13.26 15.62
N GLU A 254 -5.11 -14.50 15.38
CA GLU A 254 -4.36 -15.72 15.72
C GLU A 254 -3.40 -16.18 14.60
N GLN A 255 -3.48 -15.58 13.42
CA GLN A 255 -2.68 -15.95 12.27
C GLN A 255 -1.35 -15.20 12.26
N GLN A 256 -0.45 -15.63 13.14
CA GLN A 256 0.93 -15.19 13.12
C GLN A 256 1.74 -15.99 12.09
N GLY A 257 2.72 -15.35 11.44
CA GLY A 257 3.62 -16.02 10.50
C GLY A 257 3.04 -16.18 9.09
N ILE A 258 2.23 -15.22 8.64
CA ILE A 258 1.87 -15.11 7.22
C ILE A 258 3.15 -14.80 6.45
N ASN A 259 3.45 -15.63 5.45
CA ASN A 259 4.59 -15.40 4.60
C ASN A 259 4.29 -14.19 3.71
N ARG A 260 4.92 -13.05 4.01
CA ARG A 260 4.77 -11.79 3.27
C ARG A 260 4.95 -11.96 1.76
N ASP A 261 5.89 -12.79 1.31
CA ASP A 261 6.12 -13.03 -0.11
C ASP A 261 4.98 -13.82 -0.77
N ARG A 262 4.41 -14.82 -0.08
CA ARG A 262 3.25 -15.55 -0.58
C ARG A 262 2.00 -14.68 -0.60
N MET A 263 1.78 -13.88 0.44
CA MET A 263 0.67 -12.93 0.48
C MET A 263 0.79 -11.89 -0.63
N ARG A 264 1.99 -11.34 -0.83
CA ARG A 264 2.29 -10.41 -1.93
C ARG A 264 2.01 -11.02 -3.30
N ARG A 265 2.44 -12.26 -3.53
CA ARG A 265 2.16 -12.97 -4.80
C ARG A 265 0.66 -13.22 -4.98
N LEU A 266 -0.05 -13.62 -3.93
CA LEU A 266 -1.50 -13.81 -3.99
C LEU A 266 -2.21 -12.51 -4.34
N ALA A 267 -1.90 -11.42 -3.62
CA ALA A 267 -2.45 -10.09 -3.86
C ALA A 267 -2.23 -9.63 -5.30
N CYS A 268 -0.99 -9.72 -5.81
CA CYS A 268 -0.68 -9.26 -7.16
C CYS A 268 -1.17 -10.21 -8.25
N THR A 269 -1.39 -11.48 -7.95
CA THR A 269 -2.07 -12.40 -8.87
C THR A 269 -3.55 -12.05 -9.01
N LEU A 270 -4.24 -11.78 -7.90
CA LEU A 270 -5.64 -11.34 -7.92
C LEU A 270 -5.79 -10.01 -8.65
N VAL A 271 -4.91 -9.05 -8.37
CA VAL A 271 -4.85 -7.75 -9.06
C VAL A 271 -4.62 -7.93 -10.56
N ALA A 272 -3.64 -8.73 -10.98
CA ALA A 272 -3.32 -8.95 -12.39
C ALA A 272 -4.46 -9.62 -13.15
N ILE A 273 -5.12 -10.62 -12.56
CA ILE A 273 -6.27 -11.32 -13.15
C ILE A 273 -7.46 -10.38 -13.27
N ALA A 274 -7.77 -9.63 -12.22
CA ALA A 274 -8.87 -8.68 -12.24
C ALA A 274 -8.63 -7.57 -13.28
N ALA A 275 -7.42 -7.02 -13.35
CA ALA A 275 -7.08 -5.93 -14.26
C ALA A 275 -6.91 -6.36 -15.73
N ASN A 276 -6.33 -7.54 -15.99
CA ASN A 276 -5.88 -7.93 -17.33
C ASN A 276 -6.40 -9.31 -17.80
N GLY A 277 -7.01 -10.11 -16.91
CA GLY A 277 -7.45 -11.47 -17.23
C GLY A 277 -6.31 -12.48 -17.42
N VAL A 278 -5.07 -12.11 -17.12
CA VAL A 278 -3.88 -12.96 -17.30
C VAL A 278 -3.17 -13.17 -15.96
N LEU A 279 -2.66 -14.38 -15.75
CA LEU A 279 -1.76 -14.66 -14.63
C LEU A 279 -0.48 -13.83 -14.76
N PRO A 280 0.07 -13.31 -13.65
CA PRO A 280 1.38 -12.67 -13.70
C PRO A 280 2.41 -13.71 -14.18
N PRO A 281 3.37 -13.34 -15.04
CA PRO A 281 4.35 -14.29 -15.54
C PRO A 281 5.19 -14.85 -14.39
N GLU A 282 5.56 -16.13 -14.48
CA GLU A 282 6.44 -16.76 -13.50
C GLU A 282 7.74 -15.96 -13.34
N GLU A 283 8.07 -15.61 -12.11
CA GLU A 283 9.38 -15.05 -11.80
C GLU A 283 10.45 -16.01 -12.34
N LYS A 284 11.35 -15.48 -13.17
CA LYS A 284 12.53 -16.24 -13.60
C LYS A 284 13.27 -16.68 -12.34
N LYS A 285 13.26 -17.99 -12.07
CA LYS A 285 14.07 -18.59 -11.00
C LYS A 285 15.48 -17.98 -11.08
N PRO A 286 16.05 -17.50 -9.98
CA PRO A 286 17.38 -16.92 -10.02
C PRO A 286 18.32 -17.94 -10.67
N SER A 287 18.97 -17.53 -11.76
CA SER A 287 19.93 -18.39 -12.44
C SER A 287 20.96 -18.87 -11.42
N TYR A 288 21.09 -20.19 -11.25
CA TYR A 288 22.06 -20.82 -10.36
C TYR A 288 23.51 -20.45 -10.71
N PHE A 289 23.74 -19.83 -11.88
CA PHE A 289 25.00 -19.19 -12.23
C PHE A 289 24.99 -17.72 -11.81
N ARG A 290 25.30 -17.46 -10.52
CA ARG A 290 25.69 -16.12 -10.07
C ARG A 290 26.99 -15.73 -10.78
N ASN A 291 26.96 -14.67 -11.59
CA ASN A 291 28.17 -14.07 -12.13
C ASN A 291 28.98 -13.48 -10.94
N PRO A 292 30.16 -14.04 -10.60
CA PRO A 292 30.94 -13.63 -9.42
C PRO A 292 31.51 -12.21 -9.54
N PHE A 293 31.41 -11.58 -10.72
CA PHE A 293 31.89 -10.22 -10.98
C PHE A 293 30.80 -9.15 -10.85
N LYS A 294 29.53 -9.53 -10.60
CA LYS A 294 28.47 -8.57 -10.27
C LYS A 294 28.41 -8.39 -8.76
N ASN A 295 28.69 -7.18 -8.28
CA ASN A 295 28.50 -6.84 -6.87
C ASN A 295 27.01 -7.03 -6.50
N PRO A 296 26.66 -8.00 -5.63
CA PRO A 296 25.27 -8.29 -5.29
C PRO A 296 24.57 -7.11 -4.63
N GLN A 297 25.31 -6.28 -3.87
CA GLN A 297 24.75 -5.07 -3.26
C GLN A 297 24.37 -4.03 -4.31
N LYS A 298 25.16 -3.87 -5.37
CA LYS A 298 24.86 -2.95 -6.47
C LYS A 298 23.63 -3.39 -7.27
N ALA A 299 23.49 -4.69 -7.55
CA ALA A 299 22.33 -5.22 -8.27
C ALA A 299 21.04 -5.12 -7.43
N ALA A 300 21.11 -5.36 -6.12
CA ALA A 300 19.98 -5.18 -5.21
C ALA A 300 19.58 -3.69 -5.12
N GLN A 301 20.56 -2.78 -5.02
CA GLN A 301 20.31 -1.34 -5.02
C GLN A 301 19.68 -0.87 -6.34
N GLU A 302 20.20 -1.30 -7.50
CA GLU A 302 19.62 -0.97 -8.81
C GLU A 302 18.17 -1.47 -8.96
N GLN A 303 17.82 -2.60 -8.33
CA GLN A 303 16.45 -3.13 -8.31
C GLN A 303 15.54 -2.34 -7.36
N MET A 304 16.04 -1.94 -6.19
CA MET A 304 15.32 -1.04 -5.27
C MET A 304 15.07 0.32 -5.92
N ASP A 305 16.09 0.93 -6.53
CA ASP A 305 15.98 2.23 -7.19
C ASP A 305 14.95 2.19 -8.33
N LYS A 306 14.93 1.12 -9.13
CA LYS A 306 13.90 0.90 -10.16
C LYS A 306 12.50 0.75 -9.57
N GLY A 307 12.36 0.01 -8.47
CA GLY A 307 11.09 -0.13 -7.76
C GLY A 307 10.56 1.22 -7.28
N VAL A 308 11.42 2.02 -6.63
CA VAL A 308 11.08 3.38 -6.18
C VAL A 308 10.68 4.28 -7.34
N GLN A 309 11.42 4.28 -8.45
CA GLN A 309 11.07 5.07 -9.64
C GLN A 309 9.71 4.68 -10.22
N LEU A 310 9.44 3.38 -10.33
CA LEU A 310 8.17 2.86 -10.84
C LEU A 310 7.00 3.26 -9.92
N MET A 311 7.21 3.15 -8.61
CA MET A 311 6.26 3.57 -7.57
C MET A 311 5.93 5.05 -7.67
N THR A 312 6.95 5.90 -7.73
CA THR A 312 6.81 7.35 -7.90
C THR A 312 6.03 7.71 -9.17
N GLN A 313 6.36 7.05 -10.30
CA GLN A 313 5.65 7.25 -11.56
C GLN A 313 4.19 6.80 -11.47
N ALA A 314 3.92 5.64 -10.86
CA ALA A 314 2.58 5.11 -10.69
C ALA A 314 1.73 6.01 -9.78
N LYS A 315 2.27 6.47 -8.64
CA LYS A 315 1.57 7.40 -7.73
C LYS A 315 1.19 8.70 -8.41
N ARG A 316 2.14 9.33 -9.11
CA ARG A 316 1.87 10.55 -9.90
C ARG A 316 0.73 10.31 -10.90
N SER A 317 0.77 9.17 -11.57
CA SER A 317 -0.20 8.82 -12.60
C SER A 317 -1.59 8.55 -12.01
N LEU A 318 -1.67 7.91 -10.84
CA LEU A 318 -2.91 7.71 -10.11
C LEU A 318 -3.58 9.07 -9.78
N TYR A 319 -2.84 10.02 -9.20
CA TYR A 319 -3.36 11.36 -8.90
C TYR A 319 -3.76 12.13 -10.17
N GLN A 320 -2.97 12.04 -11.24
CA GLN A 320 -3.32 12.66 -12.52
C GLN A 320 -4.61 12.06 -13.10
N ARG A 321 -4.76 10.72 -13.07
CA ARG A 321 -5.99 10.04 -13.48
C ARG A 321 -7.18 10.47 -12.65
N ALA A 322 -7.00 10.65 -11.34
CA ALA A 322 -8.06 11.14 -10.46
C ALA A 322 -8.56 12.53 -10.88
N ILE A 323 -7.64 13.47 -11.08
CA ILE A 323 -7.97 14.84 -11.52
C ILE A 323 -8.66 14.80 -12.89
N GLN A 324 -8.15 14.01 -13.84
CA GLN A 324 -8.74 13.89 -15.18
C GLN A 324 -10.12 13.21 -15.18
N ALA A 325 -10.34 12.26 -14.27
CA ALA A 325 -11.63 11.63 -14.04
C ALA A 325 -12.64 12.57 -13.33
N GLY A 326 -12.22 13.79 -12.96
CA GLY A 326 -13.04 14.74 -12.22
C GLY A 326 -13.21 14.40 -10.74
N LYS A 327 -12.43 13.45 -10.22
CA LYS A 327 -12.39 13.13 -8.79
C LYS A 327 -11.62 14.20 -8.05
N ALA A 328 -11.85 14.28 -6.75
CA ALA A 328 -11.14 15.18 -5.87
C ALA A 328 -10.11 14.43 -5.02
N ILE A 329 -9.07 15.14 -4.64
CA ILE A 329 -8.06 14.67 -3.69
C ILE A 329 -8.33 15.40 -2.38
N ALA A 330 -8.68 14.65 -1.33
CA ALA A 330 -9.03 15.20 -0.03
C ALA A 330 -7.99 14.80 1.02
N PHE A 331 -7.47 15.80 1.72
CA PHE A 331 -6.63 15.66 2.91
C PHE A 331 -7.53 15.80 4.13
N LEU A 332 -7.75 14.68 4.83
CA LEU A 332 -8.62 14.61 6.00
C LEU A 332 -7.76 14.32 7.23
N PRO A 333 -7.71 15.25 8.22
CA PRO A 333 -6.93 15.04 9.43
C PRO A 333 -7.63 14.04 10.36
N MET A 334 -6.83 13.22 11.03
CA MET A 334 -7.22 12.24 12.04
C MET A 334 -6.21 12.25 13.18
N LEU A 335 -6.56 11.60 14.30
CA LEU A 335 -5.67 11.47 15.45
C LEU A 335 -4.40 10.70 15.05
N ASN A 336 -3.23 11.25 15.36
CA ASN A 336 -1.98 10.51 15.30
C ASN A 336 -1.85 9.68 16.60
N VAL A 337 -2.17 8.39 16.52
CA VAL A 337 -2.14 7.46 17.67
C VAL A 337 -0.71 7.30 18.17
N ASP A 338 0.27 7.13 17.28
CA ASP A 338 1.69 7.03 17.64
C ASP A 338 2.15 8.23 18.49
N ALA A 339 1.76 9.44 18.10
CA ALA A 339 2.10 10.66 18.83
C ALA A 339 1.37 10.77 20.17
N LYS A 340 0.15 10.24 20.30
CA LYS A 340 -0.60 10.20 21.57
C LYS A 340 0.03 9.25 22.57
N TYR A 341 0.56 8.12 22.11
CA TYR A 341 1.09 7.05 22.94
C TYR A 341 2.62 6.93 22.91
N ALA A 342 3.34 7.90 22.31
CA ALA A 342 4.80 7.87 22.16
C ALA A 342 5.60 7.70 23.46
N GLN A 343 5.02 8.04 24.62
CA GLN A 343 5.65 7.91 25.94
C GLN A 343 5.14 6.70 26.74
N ALA A 344 4.16 5.96 26.22
CA ALA A 344 3.65 4.76 26.87
C ALA A 344 4.68 3.63 26.76
N LEU A 345 4.83 2.85 27.83
CA LEU A 345 5.61 1.63 27.75
C LEU A 345 4.80 0.58 26.98
N PRO A 346 5.44 -0.34 26.22
CA PRO A 346 4.70 -1.42 25.55
C PRO A 346 3.78 -2.19 26.50
N SER A 347 4.19 -2.38 27.76
CA SER A 347 3.37 -3.03 28.80
C SER A 347 2.09 -2.28 29.19
N ASP A 348 2.03 -0.97 28.97
CA ASP A 348 0.83 -0.17 29.23
C ASP A 348 -0.20 -0.33 28.11
N LEU A 349 0.25 -0.67 26.90
CA LEU A 349 -0.55 -0.78 25.68
C LEU A 349 -1.05 -2.20 25.41
N THR A 350 -0.43 -3.23 26.01
CA THR A 350 -0.83 -4.64 25.91
C THR A 350 -1.98 -5.01 26.86
N PRO A 351 -2.71 -6.13 26.63
CA PRO A 351 -3.78 -6.57 27.52
C PRO A 351 -3.40 -6.57 29.01
N GLY A 352 -4.27 -6.02 29.85
CA GLY A 352 -4.02 -5.79 31.30
C GLY A 352 -3.22 -4.53 31.63
N GLY A 353 -2.66 -3.84 30.64
CA GLY A 353 -1.99 -2.55 30.79
C GLY A 353 -2.96 -1.40 31.09
N THR A 354 -2.46 -0.34 31.73
CA THR A 354 -3.29 0.79 32.19
C THR A 354 -3.89 1.62 31.05
N MET A 355 -3.24 1.59 29.88
CA MET A 355 -3.62 2.37 28.70
C MET A 355 -4.14 1.49 27.56
N HIS A 356 -4.27 0.19 27.78
CA HIS A 356 -4.70 -0.76 26.76
C HIS A 356 -6.06 -0.38 26.18
N GLN A 357 -7.10 -0.31 27.01
CA GLN A 357 -8.45 -0.01 26.53
C GLN A 357 -8.57 1.32 25.75
N PRO A 358 -8.05 2.48 26.22
CA PRO A 358 -8.10 3.71 25.44
C PRO A 358 -7.25 3.65 24.16
N PHE A 359 -6.08 2.98 24.19
CA PHE A 359 -5.27 2.77 22.99
C PHE A 359 -6.04 1.97 21.94
N ARG A 360 -6.63 0.84 22.35
CA ARG A 360 -7.46 -0.02 21.50
C ARG A 360 -8.66 0.71 20.90
N PHE A 361 -9.28 1.60 21.67
CA PHE A 361 -10.37 2.44 21.17
C PHE A 361 -9.85 3.37 20.07
N ASP A 362 -8.77 4.12 20.32
CA ASP A 362 -8.24 5.09 19.36
C ASP A 362 -7.73 4.44 18.07
N GLU A 363 -7.14 3.24 18.17
CA GLU A 363 -6.69 2.42 17.04
C GLU A 363 -7.82 1.93 16.14
N THR A 364 -9.03 1.72 16.69
CA THR A 364 -10.18 1.15 15.95
C THR A 364 -11.25 2.19 15.63
N ALA A 365 -11.23 3.34 16.30
CA ALA A 365 -12.17 4.42 16.10
C ALA A 365 -12.11 4.96 14.67
N THR A 366 -13.25 4.89 13.99
CA THR A 366 -13.40 5.26 12.59
C THR A 366 -14.64 6.13 12.42
N LEU A 367 -14.48 7.26 11.75
CA LEU A 367 -15.57 8.14 11.34
C LEU A 367 -16.07 7.76 9.96
N VAL A 368 -17.39 7.69 9.83
CA VAL A 368 -18.06 7.27 8.59
C VAL A 368 -18.61 8.51 7.89
N TRP A 369 -17.92 8.92 6.82
CA TRP A 369 -18.40 9.95 5.90
C TRP A 369 -19.12 9.31 4.73
N ARG A 370 -20.27 9.85 4.34
CA ARG A 370 -21.10 9.29 3.27
C ARG A 370 -21.44 10.36 2.26
N SER A 371 -21.30 10.02 0.97
CA SER A 371 -21.74 10.91 -0.10
C SER A 371 -23.26 11.09 -0.08
N THR A 372 -23.73 12.33 -0.13
CA THR A 372 -25.17 12.62 -0.21
C THR A 372 -25.70 12.12 -1.56
N GLY A 373 -26.65 11.19 -1.52
CA GLY A 373 -27.29 10.62 -2.72
C GLY A 373 -26.73 9.26 -3.15
N ASP A 374 -25.62 8.80 -2.58
CA ASP A 374 -25.11 7.44 -2.76
C ASP A 374 -24.75 6.80 -1.42
N ALA A 375 -25.61 5.87 -0.98
CA ALA A 375 -25.46 5.22 0.32
C ALA A 375 -24.21 4.33 0.44
N ASN A 376 -23.63 3.91 -0.68
CA ASN A 376 -22.49 3.01 -0.72
C ASN A 376 -21.15 3.74 -0.93
N ASN A 377 -21.18 5.02 -1.30
CA ASN A 377 -19.98 5.85 -1.42
C ASN A 377 -19.60 6.40 -0.05
N ILE A 378 -18.80 5.61 0.67
CA ILE A 378 -18.37 5.87 2.04
C ILE A 378 -16.88 6.14 2.06
N VAL A 379 -16.46 7.10 2.90
CA VAL A 379 -15.07 7.38 3.24
C VAL A 379 -14.92 7.17 4.74
N ASN A 380 -14.10 6.20 5.12
CA ASN A 380 -13.81 5.87 6.50
C ASN A 380 -12.53 6.60 6.93
N VAL A 381 -12.62 7.43 7.97
CA VAL A 381 -11.50 8.27 8.44
C VAL A 381 -11.18 7.94 9.88
N GLY A 382 -9.94 7.55 10.15
CA GLY A 382 -9.46 7.13 11.47
C GLY A 382 -8.15 6.38 11.30
N ASP A 383 -7.45 6.13 12.40
CA ASP A 383 -6.21 5.35 12.35
C ASP A 383 -6.48 3.89 11.95
N GLN A 384 -7.63 3.34 12.38
CA GLN A 384 -8.29 2.09 11.97
C GLN A 384 -7.37 0.97 11.44
N TYR A 385 -7.11 -0.08 12.22
CA TYR A 385 -6.56 -1.34 11.69
C TYR A 385 -7.65 -2.18 11.02
N SER A 386 -8.16 -1.71 9.87
CA SER A 386 -9.28 -2.38 9.17
C SER A 386 -9.00 -2.62 7.69
N LEU A 387 -9.78 -3.53 7.10
CA LEU A 387 -9.87 -3.75 5.63
C LEU A 387 -10.20 -2.47 4.83
N PHE A 388 -10.65 -1.41 5.50
CA PHE A 388 -11.07 -0.15 4.91
C PHE A 388 -10.05 0.98 5.11
N ARG A 389 -8.96 0.72 5.83
CA ARG A 389 -7.89 1.70 6.12
C ARG A 389 -7.24 2.19 4.83
N GLU A 390 -6.68 1.25 4.06
CA GLU A 390 -5.83 1.54 2.91
C GLU A 390 -6.41 0.99 1.61
N GLY A 391 -6.11 1.66 0.50
CA GLY A 391 -6.54 1.27 -0.84
C GLY A 391 -7.34 2.37 -1.54
N LEU A 392 -7.91 2.06 -2.71
CA LEU A 392 -8.57 3.05 -3.57
C LEU A 392 -9.77 3.73 -2.93
N PHE A 393 -10.48 3.03 -2.05
CA PHE A 393 -11.61 3.58 -1.29
C PHE A 393 -11.28 3.80 0.20
N GLY A 394 -10.02 3.59 0.59
CA GLY A 394 -9.43 4.06 1.85
C GLY A 394 -8.54 5.27 1.57
N TYR A 395 -7.56 5.54 2.44
CA TYR A 395 -6.49 6.47 2.06
C TYR A 395 -5.44 5.74 1.21
N ILE A 396 -4.93 6.43 0.19
CA ILE A 396 -3.83 5.94 -0.66
C ILE A 396 -2.48 6.10 0.05
N GLN A 397 -2.41 7.12 0.90
CA GLN A 397 -1.22 7.53 1.64
C GLN A 397 -1.66 8.33 2.87
N SER A 398 -0.86 8.31 3.92
CA SER A 398 -1.00 9.15 5.10
C SER A 398 0.28 9.96 5.33
N GLU A 399 0.15 11.11 5.99
CA GLU A 399 1.27 11.98 6.36
C GLU A 399 1.11 12.50 7.78
N ASP A 400 2.15 12.34 8.60
CA ASP A 400 2.11 12.74 10.00
C ASP A 400 2.55 14.19 10.22
N ALA A 401 1.70 14.95 10.90
CA ALA A 401 1.89 16.33 11.33
C ALA A 401 1.68 16.46 12.85
N ARG A 402 2.73 16.15 13.62
CA ARG A 402 2.72 16.22 15.10
C ARG A 402 1.60 15.35 15.71
N LYS A 403 0.51 15.96 16.19
CA LYS A 403 -0.64 15.27 16.82
C LYS A 403 -1.70 14.83 15.80
N THR A 404 -1.54 15.23 14.55
CA THR A 404 -2.48 15.00 13.46
C THR A 404 -1.83 14.12 12.41
N THR A 405 -2.56 13.14 11.90
CA THR A 405 -2.19 12.41 10.68
C THR A 405 -3.16 12.83 9.58
N TYR A 406 -2.68 13.15 8.39
CA TYR A 406 -3.51 13.48 7.24
C TYR A 406 -3.63 12.26 6.34
N GLY A 407 -4.82 11.67 6.25
CA GLY A 407 -5.13 10.67 5.22
C GLY A 407 -5.39 11.36 3.89
N ILE A 408 -4.80 10.85 2.82
CA ILE A 408 -4.97 11.32 1.43
C ILE A 408 -5.94 10.40 0.70
N TYR A 409 -7.14 10.90 0.42
CA TYR A 409 -8.23 10.14 -0.19
C TYR A 409 -8.51 10.61 -1.62
N ILE A 410 -8.87 9.67 -2.50
CA ILE A 410 -9.42 9.98 -3.82
C ILE A 410 -10.94 9.77 -3.77
N ILE A 411 -11.69 10.86 -3.80
CA ILE A 411 -13.14 10.84 -3.57
C ILE A 411 -13.90 11.38 -4.79
N ASP A 412 -15.15 10.94 -4.96
CA ASP A 412 -15.99 11.51 -6.01
C ASP A 412 -16.44 12.92 -5.59
N PRO A 413 -16.70 13.83 -6.53
CA PRO A 413 -17.23 15.15 -6.19
C PRO A 413 -18.66 15.03 -5.65
N GLY A 414 -19.01 15.93 -4.74
CA GLY A 414 -20.32 15.95 -4.09
C GLY A 414 -20.24 16.42 -2.64
N ARG A 415 -21.36 16.27 -1.94
CA ARG A 415 -21.45 16.53 -0.51
C ARG A 415 -21.13 15.25 0.26
N TYR A 416 -20.33 15.37 1.33
CA TYR A 416 -20.06 14.29 2.26
C TYR A 416 -20.59 14.64 3.64
N ASP A 417 -21.44 13.76 4.17
CA ASP A 417 -22.08 13.88 5.48
C ASP A 417 -21.39 12.93 6.47
N LEU A 418 -21.00 13.45 7.65
CA LEU A 418 -20.54 12.62 8.76
C LEU A 418 -21.76 11.95 9.42
N VAL A 419 -21.94 10.67 9.16
CA VAL A 419 -23.16 9.92 9.50
C VAL A 419 -22.98 8.90 10.62
N GLY A 420 -21.76 8.68 11.08
CA GLY A 420 -21.52 7.69 12.12
C GLY A 420 -20.09 7.57 12.59
N VAL A 421 -19.91 6.69 13.57
CA VAL A 421 -18.63 6.29 14.15
C VAL A 421 -18.68 4.77 14.34
N THR A 422 -17.58 4.07 14.11
CA THR A 422 -17.40 2.68 14.54
C THR A 422 -16.15 2.57 15.41
N TYR A 423 -16.15 1.66 16.38
CA TYR A 423 -14.99 1.41 17.25
C TYR A 423 -15.17 0.07 17.96
N ASP A 424 -14.07 -0.50 18.46
CA ASP A 424 -14.08 -1.71 19.27
C ASP A 424 -13.80 -1.39 20.74
N LEU A 425 -14.44 -2.15 21.63
CA LEU A 425 -14.27 -2.09 23.07
C LEU A 425 -13.88 -3.46 23.61
N VAL A 426 -12.62 -3.62 23.97
CA VAL A 426 -12.12 -4.83 24.65
C VAL A 426 -12.64 -4.90 26.09
N HIS A 427 -12.73 -6.12 26.65
CA HIS A 427 -13.21 -6.40 28.02
C HIS A 427 -14.56 -5.74 28.39
N SER A 428 -15.42 -5.54 27.39
CA SER A 428 -16.67 -4.82 27.58
C SER A 428 -17.85 -5.77 27.49
N THR A 429 -18.81 -5.61 28.39
CA THR A 429 -20.03 -6.41 28.42
C THR A 429 -21.15 -5.71 27.69
N LEU A 430 -22.04 -6.48 27.09
CA LEU A 430 -23.26 -5.97 26.48
C LEU A 430 -24.04 -5.02 27.42
N PRO A 431 -24.60 -3.91 26.90
CA PRO A 431 -25.49 -3.06 27.65
C PRO A 431 -26.68 -3.84 28.23
N ALA A 432 -27.16 -3.41 29.40
CA ALA A 432 -28.37 -3.98 29.98
C ALA A 432 -29.57 -3.75 29.04
N LEU A 433 -30.33 -4.82 28.78
CA LEU A 433 -31.54 -4.74 27.97
C LEU A 433 -32.67 -4.07 28.77
N SER A 434 -33.28 -3.05 28.17
CA SER A 434 -34.46 -2.34 28.69
C SER A 434 -35.11 -1.59 27.53
N SER A 435 -36.38 -1.88 27.26
CA SER A 435 -37.13 -1.25 26.16
C SER A 435 -38.12 -0.18 26.64
N LYS A 436 -37.98 0.32 27.87
CA LYS A 436 -38.93 1.28 28.49
C LYS A 436 -39.09 2.56 27.66
N HIS A 437 -38.02 3.02 27.02
CA HIS A 437 -37.99 4.25 26.22
C HIS A 437 -37.58 3.99 24.76
N TRP A 438 -37.76 2.75 24.29
CA TRP A 438 -37.44 2.39 22.92
C TRP A 438 -38.29 3.20 21.92
N THR A 439 -37.64 3.70 20.88
CA THR A 439 -38.30 4.32 19.72
C THR A 439 -37.61 3.81 18.47
N THR A 440 -38.41 3.39 17.48
CA THR A 440 -37.90 2.96 16.17
C THR A 440 -37.35 4.12 15.33
N ALA A 441 -37.57 5.37 15.78
CA ALA A 441 -37.05 6.58 15.15
C ALA A 441 -36.38 7.48 16.21
N PRO A 442 -35.16 7.14 16.65
CA PRO A 442 -34.45 7.93 17.65
C PRO A 442 -34.09 9.32 17.12
N LYS A 443 -34.16 10.33 18.01
CA LYS A 443 -33.89 11.74 17.68
C LYS A 443 -32.46 11.95 17.17
N LEU A 444 -31.47 11.35 17.83
CA LEU A 444 -30.05 11.52 17.50
C LEU A 444 -29.50 10.39 16.64
N GLY A 445 -29.94 9.16 16.87
CA GLY A 445 -29.42 7.99 16.18
C GLY A 445 -29.43 6.74 17.04
N MET A 446 -28.78 5.70 16.54
CA MET A 446 -28.76 4.36 17.11
C MET A 446 -27.33 3.88 17.28
N ALA A 447 -27.04 3.24 18.40
CA ALA A 447 -25.81 2.53 18.69
C ALA A 447 -26.09 1.02 18.66
N THR A 448 -25.44 0.32 17.72
CA THR A 448 -25.52 -1.13 17.60
C THR A 448 -24.26 -1.75 18.18
N PHE A 449 -24.40 -2.73 19.07
CA PHE A 449 -23.30 -3.46 19.69
C PHE A 449 -23.36 -4.92 19.28
N ALA A 450 -22.25 -5.43 18.74
CA ALA A 450 -22.05 -6.85 18.45
C ALA A 450 -21.01 -7.42 19.41
N MET A 451 -21.28 -8.59 19.99
CA MET A 451 -20.26 -9.26 20.82
C MET A 451 -19.08 -9.70 19.96
N THR A 452 -17.87 -9.41 20.46
CA THR A 452 -16.61 -9.94 19.94
C THR A 452 -16.02 -10.93 20.94
N ASN A 453 -15.24 -11.88 20.44
CA ASN A 453 -14.36 -12.72 21.25
C ASN A 453 -12.94 -12.34 20.90
N ASP A 454 -12.36 -11.47 21.72
CA ASP A 454 -11.01 -10.98 21.55
C ASP A 454 -10.02 -11.98 22.14
N VAL A 455 -9.02 -12.37 21.36
CA VAL A 455 -7.98 -13.29 21.82
C VAL A 455 -6.96 -12.50 22.61
N GLU A 456 -6.60 -13.02 23.77
CA GLU A 456 -5.57 -12.42 24.61
C GLU A 456 -4.48 -13.44 24.90
N TYR A 457 -3.25 -12.94 24.98
CA TYR A 457 -2.09 -13.74 25.31
C TYR A 457 -1.54 -13.29 26.65
N SER A 458 -1.45 -14.21 27.61
CA SER A 458 -0.82 -13.95 28.89
C SER A 458 0.45 -14.77 29.01
N SER A 459 1.58 -14.11 29.27
CA SER A 459 2.84 -14.80 29.54
C SER A 459 2.98 -15.09 31.03
N HIS A 460 3.32 -16.33 31.39
CA HIS A 460 3.70 -16.69 32.74
C HIS A 460 4.92 -17.62 32.73
N GLN A 461 5.60 -17.72 33.87
CA GLN A 461 6.72 -18.66 34.04
C GLN A 461 6.16 -20.02 34.46
N GLN A 462 6.44 -21.07 33.68
CA GLN A 462 6.11 -22.44 34.02
C GLN A 462 7.38 -23.28 34.10
N TRP A 463 7.45 -24.16 35.11
CA TRP A 463 8.53 -25.12 35.23
C TRP A 463 8.30 -26.31 34.30
N PHE A 464 9.29 -26.61 33.45
CA PHE A 464 9.31 -27.82 32.62
C PHE A 464 10.31 -28.82 33.20
N ASN A 465 9.89 -30.07 33.35
CA ASN A 465 10.78 -31.15 33.77
C ASN A 465 11.77 -31.49 32.65
N ALA A 466 12.97 -31.92 33.05
CA ALA A 466 13.97 -32.39 32.09
C ALA A 466 13.43 -33.59 31.30
N GLN A 467 13.65 -33.59 29.98
CA GLN A 467 13.37 -34.72 29.12
C GLN A 467 14.65 -35.48 28.82
N TYR A 468 14.51 -36.81 28.76
CA TYR A 468 15.61 -37.74 28.59
C TYR A 468 15.35 -38.59 27.37
N GLN A 469 16.38 -38.77 26.55
CA GLN A 469 16.35 -39.67 25.40
C GLN A 469 17.41 -40.75 25.59
N ASN A 470 16.99 -42.01 25.41
CA ASN A 470 17.91 -43.13 25.34
C ASN A 470 18.50 -43.18 23.93
N VAL A 471 19.82 -43.10 23.85
CA VAL A 471 20.57 -43.13 22.60
C VAL A 471 21.55 -44.29 22.67
N GLN A 472 21.65 -45.04 21.57
CA GLN A 472 22.60 -46.15 21.48
C GLN A 472 23.93 -45.60 20.96
N VAL A 473 24.97 -45.66 21.80
CA VAL A 473 26.31 -45.14 21.50
C VAL A 473 27.20 -46.29 21.07
N TYR A 474 27.99 -46.06 20.02
CA TYR A 474 28.91 -47.05 19.46
C TYR A 474 30.27 -46.99 20.18
N ASP A 475 30.67 -48.10 20.79
CA ASP A 475 31.91 -48.21 21.57
C ASP A 475 33.14 -48.58 20.73
N GLY A 476 32.92 -48.87 19.46
CA GLY A 476 33.94 -49.45 18.59
C GLY A 476 33.71 -50.94 18.33
N SER A 477 34.56 -51.49 17.47
CA SER A 477 34.55 -52.90 17.09
C SER A 477 35.71 -53.60 17.80
N SER A 478 35.42 -54.71 18.49
CA SER A 478 36.45 -55.57 19.07
C SER A 478 36.49 -56.91 18.35
N CYS A 479 37.63 -57.59 18.45
CA CYS A 479 37.75 -58.92 17.90
C CYS A 479 37.00 -59.92 18.78
N ALA A 480 35.93 -60.51 18.25
CA ALA A 480 35.14 -61.52 18.95
C ALA A 480 35.73 -62.92 18.81
N ILE A 481 36.35 -63.21 17.66
CA ILE A 481 37.00 -64.49 17.38
C ILE A 481 38.34 -64.23 16.71
N GLU A 482 39.40 -64.63 17.39
CA GLU A 482 40.74 -64.70 16.82
C GLU A 482 40.94 -66.07 16.16
N GLU A 483 41.44 -66.08 14.93
CA GLU A 483 41.81 -67.30 14.25
C GLU A 483 43.33 -67.38 14.15
N THR A 484 43.86 -68.51 14.60
CA THR A 484 45.29 -68.77 14.60
C THR A 484 45.60 -69.80 13.52
N SER A 485 46.00 -69.34 12.34
CA SER A 485 46.51 -70.20 11.27
C SER A 485 48.00 -69.98 11.11
N GLY A 486 48.81 -70.82 11.77
CA GLY A 486 50.27 -70.70 11.78
C GLY A 486 50.78 -69.65 12.79
N SER A 487 51.85 -68.94 12.45
CA SER A 487 52.52 -67.94 13.32
C SER A 487 51.96 -66.51 13.21
N VAL A 488 50.81 -66.31 12.54
CA VAL A 488 50.11 -65.02 12.46
C VAL A 488 48.79 -65.15 13.21
N ILE A 489 48.63 -64.32 14.25
CA ILE A 489 47.35 -64.16 14.97
C ILE A 489 46.60 -63.01 14.30
N GLY A 490 45.41 -63.29 13.79
CA GLY A 490 44.54 -62.31 13.15
C GLY A 490 43.11 -62.43 13.64
N CYS A 491 42.37 -61.33 13.58
CA CYS A 491 40.96 -61.34 13.93
C CYS A 491 40.12 -61.90 12.76
N ALA A 492 39.39 -62.99 13.01
CA ALA A 492 38.51 -63.61 12.02
C ALA A 492 37.08 -63.02 12.05
N GLN A 493 36.62 -62.56 13.20
CA GLN A 493 35.31 -61.92 13.33
C GLN A 493 35.35 -60.70 14.25
N TRP A 494 34.91 -59.58 13.72
CA TRP A 494 34.71 -58.34 14.47
C TRP A 494 33.26 -58.21 14.90
N GLU A 495 33.03 -57.91 16.17
CA GLU A 495 31.71 -57.53 16.66
C GLU A 495 31.70 -56.07 17.08
N ASN A 496 30.63 -55.39 16.70
CA ASN A 496 30.38 -54.01 17.08
C ASN A 496 29.75 -53.99 18.47
N SER A 497 30.39 -53.31 19.41
CA SER A 497 29.83 -53.08 20.75
C SER A 497 29.05 -51.77 20.77
N TYR A 498 27.91 -51.81 21.44
CA TYR A 498 27.09 -50.64 21.72
C TYR A 498 26.63 -50.69 23.16
N HIS A 499 26.50 -49.52 23.78
CA HIS A 499 25.76 -49.37 25.03
C HIS A 499 24.69 -48.30 24.90
N ASN A 500 23.71 -48.36 25.78
CA ASN A 500 22.66 -47.35 25.86
C ASN A 500 23.07 -46.28 26.86
N GLU A 501 23.16 -45.04 26.40
CA GLU A 501 23.29 -43.88 27.27
C GLU A 501 21.97 -43.11 27.30
N THR A 502 21.59 -42.64 28.48
CA THR A 502 20.47 -41.71 28.64
C THR A 502 21.02 -40.30 28.67
N HIS A 503 20.83 -39.54 27.59
CA HIS A 503 21.20 -38.13 27.56
C HIS A 503 19.98 -37.26 27.86
N VAL A 504 20.23 -36.12 28.50
CA VAL A 504 19.23 -35.06 28.62
C VAL A 504 19.01 -34.50 27.22
N SER A 505 17.85 -34.78 26.62
CA SER A 505 17.48 -34.23 25.30
C SER A 505 16.99 -32.79 25.44
N ASP A 506 16.40 -32.44 26.59
CA ASP A 506 15.95 -31.09 26.88
C ASP A 506 16.06 -30.79 28.39
N PRO A 507 16.92 -29.85 28.84
CA PRO A 507 17.13 -29.59 30.26
C PRO A 507 15.90 -28.95 30.92
N GLY A 508 15.60 -29.39 32.15
CA GLY A 508 14.52 -28.82 32.94
C GLY A 508 14.80 -27.38 33.36
N GLY A 509 13.76 -26.56 33.45
CA GLY A 509 13.90 -25.16 33.82
C GLY A 509 12.60 -24.36 33.74
N TRP A 510 12.64 -23.15 34.28
CA TRP A 510 11.60 -22.15 34.08
C TRP A 510 11.62 -21.69 32.63
N ARG A 511 10.46 -21.73 31.99
CA ARG A 511 10.28 -21.23 30.63
C ARG A 511 9.09 -20.30 30.62
N SER A 512 9.21 -19.25 29.81
CA SER A 512 8.06 -18.41 29.51
C SER A 512 7.07 -19.21 28.68
N VAL A 513 5.88 -19.42 29.22
CA VAL A 513 4.74 -19.99 28.52
C VAL A 513 3.78 -18.87 28.21
N VAL A 514 3.21 -18.91 27.01
CA VAL A 514 2.17 -17.99 26.58
C VAL A 514 0.88 -18.79 26.55
N ASP A 515 -0.04 -18.44 27.44
CA ASP A 515 -1.40 -18.97 27.40
C ASP A 515 -2.24 -18.13 26.46
N LYS A 516 -3.14 -18.81 25.75
CA LYS A 516 -4.16 -18.19 24.91
C LYS A 516 -5.48 -18.16 25.69
N GLY A 517 -6.00 -16.97 25.94
CA GLY A 517 -7.31 -16.71 26.52
C GLY A 517 -8.25 -16.05 25.50
N TYR A 518 -9.53 -15.97 25.86
CA TYR A 518 -10.51 -15.16 25.14
C TYR A 518 -11.17 -14.20 26.14
N ALA A 519 -11.18 -12.93 25.80
CA ALA A 519 -11.94 -11.89 26.49
C ALA A 519 -13.17 -11.51 25.66
N GLY A 520 -14.29 -11.29 26.34
CA GLY A 520 -15.46 -10.71 25.70
C GLY A 520 -15.22 -9.23 25.40
N GLY A 521 -15.60 -8.79 24.21
CA GLY A 521 -15.59 -7.39 23.81
C GLY A 521 -16.85 -7.00 23.04
N LEU A 522 -16.88 -5.76 22.58
CA LEU A 522 -17.96 -5.22 21.76
C LEU A 522 -17.41 -4.50 20.53
N ALA A 523 -17.92 -4.84 19.35
CA ALA A 523 -17.82 -3.98 18.18
C ALA A 523 -19.03 -3.04 18.16
N ALA A 524 -18.79 -1.74 18.17
CA ALA A 524 -19.82 -0.71 18.20
C ALA A 524 -19.97 -0.05 16.82
N SER A 525 -21.21 0.07 16.35
CA SER A 525 -21.58 0.84 15.16
C SER A 525 -22.60 1.90 15.51
N ILE A 526 -22.21 3.16 15.40
CA ILE A 526 -23.01 4.31 15.77
C ILE A 526 -23.48 5.01 14.50
N LYS A 527 -24.80 5.12 14.34
CA LYS A 527 -25.42 5.76 13.17
C LYS A 527 -26.27 6.95 13.60
N PHE A 528 -25.99 8.10 13.02
CA PHE A 528 -26.72 9.35 13.30
C PHE A 528 -27.97 9.47 12.42
N THR A 529 -29.05 10.00 13.00
CA THR A 529 -30.29 10.33 12.27
C THR A 529 -30.10 11.56 11.39
N LYS A 530 -29.21 12.48 11.79
CA LYS A 530 -28.83 13.68 11.02
C LYS A 530 -27.30 13.76 10.93
N PRO A 531 -26.74 14.32 9.84
CA PRO A 531 -25.30 14.51 9.71
C PRO A 531 -24.74 15.36 10.86
N PHE A 532 -23.66 14.88 11.51
CA PHE A 532 -22.96 15.64 12.55
C PHE A 532 -22.23 16.85 11.95
N ALA A 533 -21.64 16.66 10.78
CA ALA A 533 -21.00 17.70 9.99
C ALA A 533 -21.08 17.35 8.50
N HIS A 534 -20.85 18.33 7.62
CA HIS A 534 -20.74 18.08 6.19
C HIS A 534 -19.76 19.05 5.51
N PHE A 535 -19.18 18.59 4.41
CA PHE A 535 -18.37 19.41 3.51
C PHE A 535 -18.72 19.09 2.05
N ASP A 536 -18.49 20.07 1.18
CA ASP A 536 -18.78 19.98 -0.24
C ASP A 536 -17.47 19.91 -1.03
N VAL A 537 -17.46 19.12 -2.09
CA VAL A 537 -16.28 18.84 -2.91
C VAL A 537 -16.62 19.06 -4.37
N THR A 538 -15.84 19.92 -5.03
CA THR A 538 -16.02 20.20 -6.46
C THR A 538 -15.18 19.27 -7.33
N PRO A 539 -15.58 18.99 -8.58
CA PRO A 539 -14.82 18.11 -9.48
C PRO A 539 -13.39 18.60 -9.69
N GLY A 540 -12.41 17.69 -9.56
CA GLY A 540 -10.99 17.99 -9.75
C GLY A 540 -10.34 18.81 -8.62
N ALA A 541 -11.06 19.07 -7.53
CA ALA A 541 -10.53 19.86 -6.43
C ALA A 541 -9.45 19.09 -5.64
N ILE A 542 -8.47 19.84 -5.15
CA ILE A 542 -7.50 19.35 -4.17
C ILE A 542 -7.79 20.13 -2.90
N ILE A 543 -8.29 19.46 -1.87
CA ILE A 543 -8.82 20.11 -0.69
C ILE A 543 -8.17 19.62 0.59
N VAL A 544 -7.97 20.52 1.54
CA VAL A 544 -7.76 20.19 2.96
C VAL A 544 -9.02 20.59 3.68
N THR A 545 -9.62 19.70 4.46
CA THR A 545 -10.76 20.06 5.30
C THR A 545 -10.49 19.67 6.74
N ASP A 546 -11.42 20.01 7.63
CA ASP A 546 -11.32 19.60 9.01
C ASP A 546 -11.64 18.11 9.14
N GLY A 547 -11.16 17.54 10.23
CA GLY A 547 -11.45 16.17 10.61
C GLY A 547 -12.13 16.13 11.95
N PHE A 548 -12.45 14.92 12.39
CA PHE A 548 -12.86 14.68 13.75
C PHE A 548 -12.09 13.50 14.32
N THR A 549 -12.13 13.36 15.64
CA THR A 549 -11.83 12.10 16.31
C THR A 549 -12.88 11.83 17.39
N ALA A 550 -13.15 10.55 17.61
CA ALA A 550 -13.86 10.08 18.79
C ALA A 550 -12.84 9.79 19.91
N ILE A 551 -13.32 9.72 21.14
CA ILE A 551 -12.61 9.23 22.33
C ILE A 551 -13.55 8.27 23.09
N PRO A 552 -13.09 7.48 24.08
CA PRO A 552 -13.91 6.43 24.70
C PRO A 552 -15.27 6.86 25.27
N ASP A 553 -15.45 8.13 25.64
CA ASP A 553 -16.72 8.70 26.15
C ASP A 553 -17.49 9.54 25.11
N SER A 554 -17.14 9.42 23.82
CA SER A 554 -17.74 10.18 22.73
C SER A 554 -19.22 9.88 22.50
N VAL A 555 -19.72 8.70 22.87
CA VAL A 555 -21.12 8.33 22.65
C VAL A 555 -21.74 7.85 23.95
N ALA A 556 -22.75 8.57 24.41
CA ALA A 556 -23.60 8.12 25.50
C ALA A 556 -24.90 7.58 24.91
N TYR A 557 -25.27 6.36 25.29
CA TYR A 557 -26.53 5.73 24.95
C TYR A 557 -27.47 5.70 26.16
N ASP A 558 -28.77 5.56 25.88
CA ASP A 558 -29.80 5.42 26.90
C ASP A 558 -29.98 3.93 27.23
N SER A 559 -29.54 3.53 28.43
CA SER A 559 -29.65 2.16 28.92
C SER A 559 -31.10 1.69 29.09
N ASP A 560 -32.06 2.61 29.23
CA ASP A 560 -33.51 2.29 29.28
C ASP A 560 -34.16 2.17 27.89
N ALA A 561 -33.36 2.38 26.83
CA ALA A 561 -33.76 2.28 25.43
C ALA A 561 -32.81 1.37 24.63
N CYS A 562 -32.42 0.25 25.23
CA CYS A 562 -31.62 -0.82 24.63
C CYS A 562 -32.47 -2.08 24.44
N HIS A 563 -32.50 -2.63 23.22
CA HIS A 563 -33.24 -3.86 22.94
C HIS A 563 -32.42 -4.83 22.09
N GLN A 564 -32.80 -6.11 22.14
CA GLN A 564 -32.17 -7.14 21.34
C GLN A 564 -32.64 -7.03 19.88
N ALA A 565 -31.70 -6.83 18.96
CA ALA A 565 -31.95 -6.67 17.52
C ALA A 565 -31.59 -7.93 16.71
N GLY A 566 -30.87 -8.88 17.32
CA GLY A 566 -30.52 -10.18 16.76
C GLY A 566 -29.86 -11.08 17.80
N ASP A 567 -29.41 -12.27 17.39
CA ASP A 567 -28.87 -13.27 18.32
C ASP A 567 -27.69 -12.74 19.15
N ASN A 568 -26.82 -11.93 18.52
CA ASN A 568 -25.66 -11.31 19.16
C ASN A 568 -25.61 -9.77 18.96
N LEU A 569 -26.76 -9.14 18.72
CA LEU A 569 -26.85 -7.70 18.42
C LEU A 569 -27.79 -6.99 19.40
N ILE A 570 -27.31 -5.90 19.99
CA ILE A 570 -28.10 -4.98 20.81
C ILE A 570 -28.12 -3.61 20.17
N ASP A 571 -29.32 -3.05 20.03
CA ASP A 571 -29.53 -1.69 19.57
C ASP A 571 -29.99 -0.80 20.73
N CYS A 572 -29.26 0.30 20.93
CA CYS A 572 -29.54 1.31 21.93
C CYS A 572 -29.77 2.68 21.29
N ASN A 573 -30.72 3.45 21.82
CA ASN A 573 -30.88 4.85 21.42
C ASN A 573 -29.72 5.71 21.92
N ILE A 574 -29.23 6.60 21.07
CA ILE A 574 -28.18 7.56 21.44
C ILE A 574 -28.78 8.72 22.25
N LYS A 575 -28.17 9.01 23.40
CA LYS A 575 -28.50 10.14 24.28
C LYS A 575 -27.68 11.39 23.94
N SER A 576 -26.39 11.22 23.69
CA SER A 576 -25.50 12.30 23.26
C SER A 576 -24.29 11.79 22.49
N VAL A 577 -23.77 12.63 21.60
CA VAL A 577 -22.55 12.41 20.82
C VAL A 577 -21.62 13.59 21.02
N LYS A 578 -20.36 13.35 21.36
CA LYS A 578 -19.29 14.33 21.53
C LYS A 578 -18.10 13.94 20.65
N LEU A 579 -17.77 14.76 19.65
CA LEU A 579 -16.62 14.55 18.77
C LEU A 579 -15.67 15.74 18.84
N PHE A 580 -14.37 15.49 18.64
CA PHE A 580 -13.34 16.51 18.69
C PHE A 580 -12.95 16.92 17.27
N ARG A 581 -13.21 18.17 16.89
CA ARG A 581 -12.88 18.73 15.58
C ARG A 581 -11.38 18.99 15.53
N ILE A 582 -10.70 18.40 14.56
CA ILE A 582 -9.29 18.62 14.26
C ILE A 582 -9.24 19.62 13.09
N PRO A 583 -8.74 20.85 13.29
CA PRO A 583 -8.65 21.83 12.22
C PRO A 583 -7.65 21.38 11.16
N GLY A 584 -8.07 21.38 9.90
CA GLY A 584 -7.19 21.10 8.77
C GLY A 584 -6.46 22.37 8.34
N SER A 585 -5.16 22.28 8.04
CA SER A 585 -4.39 23.42 7.58
C SER A 585 -3.53 23.10 6.35
N PRO A 586 -3.74 23.79 5.22
CA PRO A 586 -2.85 23.67 4.06
C PRO A 586 -1.38 23.99 4.41
N SER A 587 -1.11 24.89 5.38
CA SER A 587 0.27 25.23 5.73
C SER A 587 1.01 24.08 6.40
N GLU A 588 0.31 23.18 7.10
CA GLU A 588 0.91 21.98 7.67
C GLU A 588 1.37 21.02 6.59
N LEU A 589 0.69 21.01 5.43
CA LEU A 589 1.11 20.21 4.27
C LEU A 589 2.42 20.68 3.61
N HIS A 590 2.85 21.92 3.87
CA HIS A 590 4.05 22.52 3.28
C HIS A 590 5.31 22.25 4.11
N ILE A 591 5.17 21.81 5.37
CA ILE A 591 6.28 21.68 6.33
C ILE A 591 6.89 20.26 6.30
N PHE A 592 6.68 19.49 5.23
CA PHE A 592 7.19 18.13 5.08
C PHE A 592 8.42 18.05 4.15
N PRO A 593 9.62 18.48 4.58
CA PRO A 593 10.83 18.35 3.77
C PRO A 593 11.18 16.88 3.46
N GLU A 594 10.78 15.94 4.33
CA GLU A 594 10.94 14.51 4.05
C GLU A 594 9.97 13.98 2.99
N ALA A 595 8.72 14.45 2.95
CA ALA A 595 7.76 14.05 1.91
C ALA A 595 8.14 14.62 0.54
N ALA A 596 8.73 15.82 0.47
CA ALA A 596 9.27 16.36 -0.78
C ALA A 596 10.47 15.56 -1.32
N VAL A 597 11.23 14.91 -0.43
CA VAL A 597 12.36 14.04 -0.79
C VAL A 597 11.91 12.61 -1.12
N LYS A 598 10.91 12.08 -0.40
CA LYS A 598 10.37 10.72 -0.57
C LYS A 598 9.32 10.64 -1.69
N PHE A 599 8.55 11.70 -1.93
CA PHE A 599 7.40 11.79 -2.83
C PHE A 599 7.26 13.21 -3.47
N PRO A 600 8.23 13.64 -4.31
CA PRO A 600 8.22 14.96 -4.94
C PRO A 600 6.92 15.26 -5.72
N GLU A 601 6.21 14.24 -6.18
CA GLU A 601 4.92 14.34 -6.86
C GLU A 601 3.78 14.80 -5.95
N VAL A 602 3.77 14.42 -4.66
CA VAL A 602 2.73 14.85 -3.72
C VAL A 602 2.93 16.32 -3.37
N ALA A 603 4.18 16.79 -3.30
CA ALA A 603 4.53 18.19 -3.06
C ALA A 603 3.95 19.16 -4.12
N ASP A 604 3.90 18.75 -5.39
CA ASP A 604 3.30 19.55 -6.47
C ASP A 604 1.77 19.69 -6.35
N PHE A 605 1.12 18.74 -5.66
CA PHE A 605 -0.33 18.76 -5.43
C PHE A 605 -0.70 19.43 -4.11
N THR A 606 0.07 19.22 -3.03
CA THR A 606 -0.19 19.84 -1.73
C THR A 606 -0.12 21.35 -1.77
N THR A 607 0.75 21.92 -2.62
CA THR A 607 0.82 23.37 -2.87
C THR A 607 -0.44 23.95 -3.53
N LYS A 608 -1.24 23.10 -4.19
CA LYS A 608 -2.52 23.48 -4.80
C LYS A 608 -3.71 23.21 -3.89
N ALA A 609 -3.48 22.59 -2.73
CA ALA A 609 -4.55 22.23 -1.82
C ALA A 609 -5.18 23.49 -1.21
N THR A 610 -6.49 23.63 -1.38
CA THR A 610 -7.25 24.74 -0.81
C THR A 610 -8.02 24.28 0.42
N TYR A 611 -8.10 25.14 1.44
CA TYR A 611 -8.93 24.83 2.59
C TYR A 611 -10.41 24.82 2.20
N GLN A 612 -11.09 23.70 2.45
CA GLN A 612 -12.51 23.52 2.26
C GLN A 612 -13.21 23.57 3.62
N PRO A 613 -13.97 24.63 3.92
CA PRO A 613 -14.65 24.76 5.20
C PRO A 613 -15.73 23.68 5.36
N MET A 614 -15.94 23.32 6.62
CA MET A 614 -16.93 22.34 7.03
C MET A 614 -18.05 23.00 7.82
N THR A 615 -19.28 22.57 7.55
CA THR A 615 -20.45 22.96 8.35
C THR A 615 -20.68 21.92 9.43
N VAL A 616 -20.63 22.35 10.69
CA VAL A 616 -20.83 21.47 11.86
C VAL A 616 -22.22 21.69 12.42
N ASN A 617 -23.03 20.63 12.45
CA ASN A 617 -24.40 20.64 12.95
C ASN A 617 -24.43 20.28 14.45
N ALA A 618 -23.49 20.79 15.24
CA ALA A 618 -23.33 20.46 16.66
C ALA A 618 -22.89 21.70 17.44
N THR A 619 -23.09 21.68 18.76
CA THR A 619 -22.73 22.80 19.64
C THR A 619 -21.28 22.68 20.08
N LYS A 620 -20.47 23.72 19.87
CA LYS A 620 -19.10 23.78 20.39
C LYS A 620 -19.14 23.82 21.93
N LEU A 621 -18.34 22.99 22.57
CA LEU A 621 -18.16 22.96 24.03
C LEU A 621 -16.87 23.69 24.42
N GLU A 622 -16.74 24.02 25.71
CA GLU A 622 -15.48 24.50 26.26
C GLU A 622 -14.44 23.36 26.28
N GLU A 623 -13.19 23.72 26.01
CA GLU A 623 -12.08 22.78 26.10
C GLU A 623 -11.79 22.44 27.56
N THR A 624 -11.34 21.21 27.81
CA THR A 624 -10.92 20.77 29.13
C THR A 624 -9.39 20.86 29.22
N PRO A 625 -8.82 21.82 29.96
CA PRO A 625 -7.37 21.98 30.06
C PRO A 625 -6.69 20.72 30.62
N GLY A 626 -5.50 20.40 30.12
CA GLY A 626 -4.71 19.25 30.56
C GLY A 626 -5.11 17.90 29.94
N THR A 627 -6.11 17.87 29.05
CA THR A 627 -6.41 16.72 28.19
C THR A 627 -5.47 16.68 26.99
N TYR A 628 -5.36 15.53 26.32
CA TYR A 628 -4.51 15.40 25.13
C TYR A 628 -4.96 16.33 24.00
N GLU A 629 -6.29 16.47 23.86
CA GLU A 629 -7.04 17.22 22.85
C GLU A 629 -6.92 18.75 23.01
N ALA A 630 -6.59 19.23 24.21
CA ALA A 630 -6.46 20.66 24.50
C ALA A 630 -5.48 21.36 23.54
N ASP A 631 -5.84 22.59 23.14
CA ASP A 631 -5.07 23.49 22.28
C ASP A 631 -4.92 23.09 20.80
N TRP A 632 -5.35 21.89 20.39
CA TRP A 632 -5.26 21.46 18.98
C TRP A 632 -6.54 20.84 18.42
N ALA A 633 -7.49 20.42 19.25
CA ALA A 633 -8.80 19.95 18.83
C ALA A 633 -9.92 20.54 19.71
N ALA A 634 -11.06 20.85 19.10
CA ALA A 634 -12.19 21.49 19.78
C ALA A 634 -13.38 20.53 19.96
N PRO A 635 -13.95 20.37 21.16
CA PRO A 635 -15.09 19.47 21.38
C PRO A 635 -16.40 20.06 20.83
N TYR A 636 -17.19 19.22 20.17
CA TYR A 636 -18.55 19.52 19.68
C TYR A 636 -19.52 18.44 20.12
N SER A 637 -20.73 18.82 20.51
CA SER A 637 -21.74 17.88 21.02
C SER A 637 -23.12 18.04 20.43
N LEU A 638 -23.79 16.90 20.26
CA LEU A 638 -25.22 16.74 19.99
C LEU A 638 -25.85 16.02 21.19
N SER A 639 -26.98 16.53 21.69
CA SER A 639 -27.70 15.95 22.83
C SER A 639 -29.20 15.87 22.56
N ALA A 640 -29.82 14.75 22.98
CA ALA A 640 -31.26 14.55 22.88
C ALA A 640 -31.91 15.32 24.04
N HIS A 641 -32.28 16.58 23.79
CA HIS A 641 -33.12 17.36 24.72
C HIS A 641 -34.55 16.82 24.75
#